data_AF-A0A9P5BKB2-F1
#
_entry.id   AF-A0A9P5BKB2-F1
#
_cell.length_a   1.000
_cell.length_b   1.000
_cell.length_c   1.000
_cell.angle_alpha   90.00
_cell.angle_beta   90.00
_cell.angle_gamma   90.00
#
_symmetry.space_group_name_H-M   'P 1'
#
loop_
_entity.id
_entity.type
_entity.pdbx_description
1 polymer ?
#
loop_
_entity_poly.entity_id
_entity_poly.type
_entity_poly.pdbx_seq_one_letter_code
_entity_poly.pdbx_strand_id
1 'polypeptide(L)'
;MKLYLFGDQTFEVQPHLQHLLQKRDNLFLHEFLSKSYNALRAELFKIPYSIRKDLPRFTCQEDLLLWDQSGPRCVALDMAMTTLYQLGAFISQAGISSYDAQNTRVVGLCTGAFAAAAVSCSSFTADIIPMAVSSVVAAFRTGLLVTDTARRVDRSQDLNRSWALLVPGQKAAKAFQEFWDANDGGVLTSMPYISAYAPNGITVSGPPRRLSDLAHWLTSKGIMSKAIPIYGAYHAPHLYSQKDARRIVDGLMLNKAVSPSEQIPLLSSTGSKPEERSFATLLEDAIAQALLHPLRWSSIFDDVQSALETTGSQQFSVQSIGSNAEHLIYTALKKTSLRYLVPETTMASQPTSVPSVPDAGTNKPKLAIVAMSGRFPGAKDNEAYWDLLYKGLDVHKPVPSLRWDQKTHVDPTGAGKNTSATPFGCWLDDPSEFDARFFNISPREAPQIDPAQRLALMTAYEAIEQAGIVPDATPSTRPDRVGVFYGVTSNDWLETNSAQNIDTYYIPGGNRAFIPGRINYFFKFSGPSYAVDTACSSSLAGIHLACNALWQGDVDTAIAGGTNVLTNPDYHAGLDRGHFLSRTGNCKTFDDGADGYCRGEGVATIIIKRLDDAIAENDPILGVVLGAYTNHSAESESITRPHVGAQRVIFNKILNEAAVDPYSVSYVEMHGTQVNSLSLF
;
A
#
# COMPACT_ATOMS: atom_id res chain seq x y z
N MET A 1 -21.04 -32.82 4.30
CA MET A 1 -19.59 -32.55 4.37
C MET A 1 -19.21 -31.34 3.55
N LYS A 2 -18.39 -30.45 4.10
CA LYS A 2 -17.76 -29.32 3.40
C LYS A 2 -16.27 -29.63 3.20
N LEU A 3 -15.76 -29.47 1.98
CA LEU A 3 -14.34 -29.66 1.67
C LEU A 3 -13.71 -28.31 1.30
N TYR A 4 -12.72 -27.87 2.06
CA TYR A 4 -11.87 -26.74 1.66
C TYR A 4 -10.71 -27.27 0.81
N LEU A 5 -10.60 -26.76 -0.42
CA LEU A 5 -9.57 -27.10 -1.39
C LEU A 5 -8.63 -25.91 -1.56
N PHE A 6 -7.43 -25.99 -0.98
CA PHE A 6 -6.39 -24.98 -1.16
C PHE A 6 -5.53 -25.32 -2.38
N GLY A 7 -5.42 -24.39 -3.33
CA GLY A 7 -4.68 -24.62 -4.57
C GLY A 7 -3.18 -24.37 -4.48
N ASP A 8 -2.54 -24.20 -5.63
CA ASP A 8 -1.11 -24.00 -5.79
C ASP A 8 -0.80 -22.71 -6.58
N GLN A 9 0.47 -22.52 -6.96
CA GLN A 9 0.93 -21.36 -7.73
C GLN A 9 0.34 -21.24 -9.15
N THR A 10 -0.43 -22.23 -9.63
CA THR A 10 -1.10 -22.10 -10.93
C THR A 10 -2.26 -21.10 -10.92
N PHE A 11 -2.73 -20.71 -9.73
CA PHE A 11 -3.72 -19.66 -9.55
C PHE A 11 -3.05 -18.30 -9.32
N GLU A 12 -3.44 -17.30 -10.11
CA GLU A 12 -2.89 -15.95 -10.00
C GLU A 12 -3.54 -15.19 -8.83
N VAL A 13 -2.88 -15.15 -7.67
CA VAL A 13 -3.44 -14.54 -6.45
C VAL A 13 -3.39 -13.01 -6.43
N GLN A 14 -2.52 -12.38 -7.24
CA GLN A 14 -2.23 -10.94 -7.16
C GLN A 14 -3.49 -10.06 -7.31
N PRO A 15 -4.37 -10.26 -8.31
CA PRO A 15 -5.61 -9.48 -8.45
C PRO A 15 -6.57 -9.63 -7.26
N HIS A 16 -6.46 -10.74 -6.51
CA HIS A 16 -7.35 -11.06 -5.40
C HIS A 16 -6.81 -10.57 -4.05
N LEU A 17 -5.51 -10.29 -3.91
CA LEU A 17 -4.92 -9.74 -2.68
C LEU A 17 -5.47 -8.35 -2.35
N GLN A 18 -5.77 -7.53 -3.37
CA GLN A 18 -6.43 -6.22 -3.21
C GLN A 18 -7.78 -6.35 -2.49
N HIS A 19 -8.55 -7.40 -2.78
CA HIS A 19 -9.85 -7.63 -2.16
C HIS A 19 -9.73 -7.99 -0.68
N LEU A 20 -8.64 -8.65 -0.26
CA LEU A 20 -8.37 -8.87 1.16
C LEU A 20 -8.06 -7.56 1.88
N LEU A 21 -7.34 -6.65 1.22
CA LEU A 21 -7.04 -5.31 1.76
C LEU A 21 -8.27 -4.42 1.91
N GLN A 22 -9.35 -4.69 1.18
CA GLN A 22 -10.61 -3.94 1.31
C GLN A 22 -11.48 -4.44 2.47
N LYS A 23 -11.22 -5.65 3.00
CA LYS A 23 -11.98 -6.23 4.13
C LYS A 23 -11.36 -5.89 5.49
N ARG A 24 -11.06 -4.61 5.72
CA ARG A 24 -10.30 -4.16 6.91
C ARG A 24 -11.08 -4.27 8.22
N ASP A 25 -12.41 -4.34 8.19
CA ASP A 25 -13.28 -4.51 9.38
C ASP A 25 -13.08 -5.87 10.10
N ASN A 26 -12.47 -6.85 9.43
CA ASN A 26 -12.16 -8.13 10.05
C ASN A 26 -10.86 -8.03 10.86
N LEU A 27 -10.99 -7.83 12.17
CA LEU A 27 -9.87 -7.71 13.11
C LEU A 27 -8.89 -8.90 13.05
N PHE A 28 -9.40 -10.13 12.86
CA PHE A 28 -8.54 -11.32 12.75
C PHE A 28 -7.74 -11.33 11.45
N LEU A 29 -8.35 -10.91 10.33
CA LEU A 29 -7.65 -10.75 9.07
C LEU A 29 -6.56 -9.68 9.17
N HIS A 30 -6.89 -8.53 9.77
CA HIS A 30 -5.92 -7.46 9.97
C HIS A 30 -4.73 -7.90 10.85
N GLU A 31 -5.01 -8.54 11.99
CA GLU A 31 -3.97 -9.07 12.87
C GLU A 31 -3.10 -10.10 12.15
N PHE A 32 -3.70 -11.00 11.37
CA PHE A 32 -2.98 -11.99 10.58
C PHE A 32 -2.07 -11.35 9.52
N LEU A 33 -2.57 -10.39 8.73
CA LEU A 33 -1.79 -9.71 7.70
C LEU A 33 -0.61 -8.94 8.32
N SER A 34 -0.87 -8.22 9.42
CA SER A 34 0.14 -7.43 10.14
C SER A 34 1.25 -8.32 10.73
N LYS A 35 0.87 -9.42 11.40
CA LYS A 35 1.83 -10.38 11.95
C LYS A 35 2.60 -11.10 10.84
N SER A 36 1.97 -11.43 9.72
CA SER A 36 2.63 -12.05 8.57
C SER A 36 3.66 -11.12 7.94
N TYR A 37 3.31 -9.85 7.73
CA TYR A 37 4.24 -8.81 7.27
C TYR A 37 5.47 -8.72 8.18
N ASN A 38 5.26 -8.60 9.50
CA ASN A 38 6.34 -8.50 10.46
C ASN A 38 7.23 -9.76 10.49
N ALA A 39 6.62 -10.94 10.40
CA ALA A 39 7.34 -12.22 10.38
C ALA A 39 8.20 -12.36 9.10
N LEU A 40 7.66 -12.02 7.92
CA LEU A 40 8.43 -12.02 6.68
C LEU A 40 9.57 -11.02 6.71
N ARG A 41 9.36 -9.82 7.28
CA ARG A 41 10.43 -8.84 7.48
C ARG A 41 11.54 -9.39 8.39
N ALA A 42 11.18 -10.07 9.47
CA ALA A 42 12.15 -10.71 10.37
C ALA A 42 12.94 -11.82 9.66
N GLU A 43 12.31 -12.58 8.77
CA GLU A 43 12.98 -13.60 7.95
C GLU A 43 13.93 -12.98 6.93
N LEU A 44 13.54 -11.90 6.25
CA LEU A 44 14.43 -11.17 5.35
C LEU A 44 15.73 -10.71 6.03
N PHE A 45 15.67 -10.34 7.32
CA PHE A 45 16.87 -9.97 8.07
C PHE A 45 17.82 -11.14 8.34
N LYS A 46 17.33 -12.38 8.37
CA LYS A 46 18.15 -13.59 8.55
C LYS A 46 18.87 -14.01 7.28
N ILE A 47 18.46 -13.50 6.12
CA ILE A 47 19.04 -13.83 4.81
C ILE A 47 20.35 -13.05 4.60
N PRO A 48 21.42 -13.68 4.07
CA PRO A 48 22.63 -12.98 3.68
C PRO A 48 22.36 -11.82 2.71
N TYR A 49 23.08 -10.71 2.86
CA TYR A 49 22.90 -9.52 2.02
C TYR A 49 22.99 -9.81 0.51
N SER A 50 23.86 -10.75 0.12
CA SER A 50 24.05 -11.16 -1.28
C SER A 50 22.78 -11.72 -1.94
N ILE A 51 21.89 -12.33 -1.16
CA ILE A 51 20.59 -12.83 -1.63
C ILE A 51 19.52 -11.75 -1.41
N ARG A 52 19.55 -11.10 -0.24
CA ARG A 52 18.54 -10.09 0.14
C ARG A 52 18.48 -8.90 -0.81
N LYS A 53 19.61 -8.48 -1.39
CA LYS A 53 19.67 -7.35 -2.34
C LYS A 53 18.85 -7.60 -3.61
N ASP A 54 18.61 -8.87 -3.97
CA ASP A 54 17.86 -9.27 -5.15
C ASP A 54 16.37 -9.49 -4.83
N LEU A 55 15.97 -9.38 -3.56
CA LEU A 55 14.58 -9.50 -3.13
C LEU A 55 13.88 -8.13 -3.18
N PRO A 56 12.58 -8.08 -3.52
CA PRO A 56 11.78 -6.87 -3.47
C PRO A 56 11.83 -6.20 -2.09
N ARG A 57 11.90 -4.86 -2.09
CA ARG A 57 11.81 -4.06 -0.87
C ARG A 57 10.36 -3.69 -0.60
N PHE A 58 9.93 -3.88 0.63
CA PHE A 58 8.63 -3.43 1.12
C PHE A 58 8.82 -2.66 2.43
N THR A 59 8.13 -1.52 2.57
CA THR A 59 8.23 -0.63 3.74
C THR A 59 6.96 -0.63 4.59
N CYS A 60 5.85 -1.12 4.03
CA CYS A 60 4.58 -1.32 4.72
C CYS A 60 3.89 -2.60 4.23
N GLN A 61 2.79 -2.97 4.89
CA GLN A 61 2.00 -4.16 4.56
C GLN A 61 1.41 -4.07 3.14
N GLU A 62 0.99 -2.87 2.74
CA GLU A 62 0.45 -2.58 1.42
C GLU A 62 1.49 -2.82 0.32
N ASP A 63 2.76 -2.41 0.52
CA ASP A 63 3.83 -2.67 -0.44
C ASP A 63 4.03 -4.17 -0.70
N LEU A 64 3.87 -5.00 0.34
CA LEU A 64 4.00 -6.45 0.25
C LEU A 64 2.81 -7.08 -0.49
N LEU A 65 1.59 -6.62 -0.20
CA LEU A 65 0.35 -7.17 -0.78
C LEU A 65 0.09 -6.68 -2.21
N LEU A 66 0.52 -5.46 -2.51
CA LEU A 66 0.41 -4.82 -3.82
C LEU A 66 1.73 -4.85 -4.59
N TRP A 67 2.62 -5.78 -4.19
CA TRP A 67 3.93 -5.92 -4.79
C TRP A 67 3.83 -6.10 -6.31
N ASP A 68 4.51 -5.20 -7.04
CA ASP A 68 4.58 -5.22 -8.50
C ASP A 68 5.50 -6.36 -8.99
N GLN A 69 4.91 -7.30 -9.73
CA GLN A 69 5.61 -8.44 -10.34
C GLN A 69 6.26 -8.11 -11.69
N SER A 70 6.35 -6.82 -12.08
CA SER A 70 7.04 -6.39 -13.31
C SER A 70 8.56 -6.63 -13.29
N GLY A 71 9.15 -6.79 -12.10
CA GLY A 71 10.56 -7.11 -11.90
C GLY A 71 10.91 -8.60 -12.03
N PRO A 72 12.16 -9.00 -11.70
CA PRO A 72 12.55 -10.40 -11.64
C PRO A 72 11.65 -11.15 -10.65
N ARG A 73 11.10 -12.29 -11.08
CA ARG A 73 10.20 -13.08 -10.24
C ARG A 73 10.91 -13.60 -8.98
N CYS A 74 10.20 -13.57 -7.86
CA CYS A 74 10.70 -14.00 -6.56
C CYS A 74 9.86 -15.16 -6.02
N VAL A 75 10.29 -16.40 -6.30
CA VAL A 75 9.59 -17.64 -5.91
C VAL A 75 9.31 -17.72 -4.41
N ALA A 76 10.22 -17.20 -3.58
CA ALA A 76 10.03 -17.10 -2.13
C ALA A 76 8.79 -16.27 -1.77
N LEU A 77 8.61 -15.12 -2.41
CA LEU A 77 7.44 -14.28 -2.19
C LEU A 77 6.20 -14.88 -2.87
N ASP A 78 6.30 -15.46 -4.07
CA ASP A 78 5.18 -16.14 -4.71
C ASP A 78 4.55 -17.21 -3.79
N MET A 79 5.38 -18.04 -3.15
CA MET A 79 4.93 -19.02 -2.16
C MET A 79 4.32 -18.37 -0.93
N ALA A 80 4.98 -17.35 -0.36
CA ALA A 80 4.49 -16.66 0.83
C ALA A 80 3.14 -15.99 0.58
N MET A 81 2.99 -15.27 -0.53
CA MET A 81 1.80 -14.53 -0.90
C MET A 81 0.64 -15.45 -1.28
N THR A 82 0.92 -16.60 -1.91
CA THR A 82 -0.11 -17.62 -2.17
C THR A 82 -0.67 -18.18 -0.86
N THR A 83 0.20 -18.58 0.06
CA THR A 83 -0.21 -19.08 1.39
C THR A 83 -0.92 -18.00 2.20
N LEU A 84 -0.43 -16.76 2.16
CA LEU A 84 -1.05 -15.62 2.83
C LEU A 84 -2.46 -15.35 2.28
N TYR A 85 -2.63 -15.34 0.95
CA TYR A 85 -3.94 -15.17 0.32
C TYR A 85 -4.90 -16.28 0.76
N GLN A 86 -4.45 -17.54 0.72
CA GLN A 86 -5.27 -18.69 1.06
C GLN A 86 -5.77 -18.64 2.50
N LEU A 87 -4.88 -18.36 3.45
CA LEU A 87 -5.24 -18.25 4.86
C LEU A 87 -6.06 -16.99 5.14
N GLY A 88 -5.73 -15.86 4.52
CA GLY A 88 -6.48 -14.61 4.64
C GLY A 88 -7.91 -14.75 4.11
N ALA A 89 -8.09 -15.41 2.96
CA ALA A 89 -9.42 -15.69 2.40
C ALA A 89 -10.22 -16.63 3.30
N PHE A 90 -9.58 -17.65 3.88
CA PHE A 90 -10.22 -18.55 4.85
C PHE A 90 -10.65 -17.80 6.11
N ILE A 91 -9.76 -17.03 6.73
CA ILE A 91 -10.04 -16.20 7.93
C ILE A 91 -11.17 -15.20 7.64
N SER A 92 -11.15 -14.58 6.47
CA SER A 92 -12.18 -13.63 6.03
C SER A 92 -13.56 -14.28 5.92
N GLN A 93 -13.65 -15.53 5.45
CA GLN A 93 -14.90 -16.27 5.30
C GLN A 93 -15.39 -16.88 6.61
N ALA A 94 -14.48 -17.30 7.48
CA ALA A 94 -14.78 -17.95 8.75
C ALA A 94 -15.41 -17.03 9.81
N GLY A 95 -15.04 -15.75 9.84
CA GLY A 95 -15.56 -14.78 10.80
C GLY A 95 -15.16 -15.09 12.25
N ILE A 96 -16.12 -15.09 13.18
CA ILE A 96 -15.93 -15.37 14.62
C ILE A 96 -16.47 -16.77 14.99
N SER A 97 -16.54 -17.70 14.03
CA SER A 97 -17.20 -18.99 14.24
C SER A 97 -16.22 -20.12 14.56
N SER A 98 -16.66 -21.09 15.37
CA SER A 98 -15.96 -22.37 15.56
C SER A 98 -16.17 -23.28 14.35
N TYR A 99 -15.14 -24.03 13.98
CA TYR A 99 -15.22 -24.95 12.84
C TYR A 99 -15.90 -26.27 13.22
N ASP A 100 -16.82 -26.74 12.38
CA ASP A 100 -17.39 -28.10 12.51
C ASP A 100 -16.38 -29.13 12.00
N ALA A 101 -15.52 -29.63 12.89
CA ALA A 101 -14.51 -30.64 12.57
C ALA A 101 -15.12 -31.98 12.09
N GLN A 102 -16.36 -32.29 12.48
CA GLN A 102 -17.01 -33.54 12.07
C GLN A 102 -17.41 -33.49 10.60
N ASN A 103 -17.99 -32.37 10.15
CA ASN A 103 -18.48 -32.21 8.78
C ASN A 103 -17.51 -31.48 7.84
N THR A 104 -16.37 -31.00 8.32
CA THR A 104 -15.37 -30.28 7.50
C THR A 104 -14.19 -31.18 7.16
N ARG A 105 -13.67 -31.07 5.94
CA ARG A 105 -12.41 -31.65 5.50
C ARG A 105 -11.57 -30.58 4.83
N VAL A 106 -10.24 -30.74 4.88
CA VAL A 106 -9.30 -29.85 4.21
C VAL A 106 -8.35 -30.66 3.33
N VAL A 107 -7.98 -30.10 2.19
CA VAL A 107 -6.95 -30.65 1.31
C VAL A 107 -6.17 -29.50 0.69
N GLY A 108 -4.87 -29.67 0.54
CA GLY A 108 -3.97 -28.68 -0.05
C GLY A 108 -3.19 -29.26 -1.21
N LEU A 109 -3.09 -28.51 -2.31
CA LEU A 109 -2.28 -28.85 -3.47
C LEU A 109 -0.96 -28.10 -3.39
N CYS A 110 0.18 -28.79 -3.31
CA CYS A 110 1.50 -28.16 -3.24
C CYS A 110 1.57 -27.03 -2.19
N THR A 111 1.60 -25.76 -2.58
CA THR A 111 1.57 -24.59 -1.67
C THR A 111 0.33 -24.57 -0.76
N GLY A 112 -0.81 -25.08 -1.23
CA GLY A 112 -2.02 -25.21 -0.44
C GLY A 112 -1.90 -26.14 0.76
N ALA A 113 -0.92 -27.05 0.78
CA ALA A 113 -0.69 -27.95 1.92
C ALA A 113 -0.30 -27.17 3.19
N PHE A 114 0.37 -26.03 3.04
CA PHE A 114 0.77 -25.15 4.14
C PHE A 114 -0.44 -24.50 4.82
N ALA A 115 -1.41 -24.04 4.02
CA ALA A 115 -2.67 -23.50 4.51
C ALA A 115 -3.51 -24.61 5.15
N ALA A 116 -3.60 -25.78 4.49
CA ALA A 116 -4.36 -26.92 4.99
C ALA A 116 -3.84 -27.44 6.34
N ALA A 117 -2.52 -27.44 6.57
CA ALA A 117 -1.92 -27.80 7.85
C ALA A 117 -2.34 -26.86 8.99
N ALA A 118 -2.35 -25.54 8.74
CA ALA A 118 -2.78 -24.56 9.74
C ALA A 118 -4.28 -24.67 10.05
N VAL A 119 -5.12 -24.82 9.02
CA VAL A 119 -6.57 -24.99 9.19
C VAL A 119 -6.90 -26.30 9.91
N SER A 120 -6.21 -27.40 9.60
CA SER A 120 -6.42 -28.72 10.23
C SER A 120 -6.25 -28.67 11.75
N CYS A 121 -5.32 -27.85 12.24
CA CYS A 121 -5.02 -27.68 13.66
C CYS A 121 -5.79 -26.54 14.35
N SER A 122 -6.70 -25.88 13.63
CA SER A 122 -7.51 -24.78 14.17
C SER A 122 -8.92 -25.25 14.50
N SER A 123 -9.46 -24.79 15.63
CA SER A 123 -10.87 -24.99 15.99
C SER A 123 -11.66 -23.66 15.99
N PHE A 124 -10.96 -22.52 15.96
CA PHE A 124 -11.53 -21.18 16.01
C PHE A 124 -10.71 -20.14 15.26
N THR A 125 -11.31 -19.07 14.75
CA THR A 125 -10.58 -18.10 13.90
C THR A 125 -9.45 -17.35 14.61
N ALA A 126 -9.53 -17.04 15.91
CA ALA A 126 -8.39 -16.43 16.61
C ALA A 126 -7.20 -17.38 16.78
N ASP A 127 -7.46 -18.69 16.90
CA ASP A 127 -6.42 -19.67 17.21
C ASP A 127 -5.56 -20.05 15.99
N ILE A 128 -6.06 -19.79 14.78
CA ILE A 128 -5.35 -20.08 13.53
C ILE A 128 -4.22 -19.08 13.29
N ILE A 129 -4.31 -17.85 13.82
CA ILE A 129 -3.41 -16.75 13.45
C ILE A 129 -1.92 -17.11 13.64
N PRO A 130 -1.47 -17.65 14.80
CA PRO A 130 -0.07 -18.03 14.97
C PRO A 130 0.38 -19.11 13.97
N MET A 131 -0.47 -20.12 13.74
CA MET A 131 -0.19 -21.20 12.79
C MET A 131 -0.15 -20.69 11.36
N ALA A 132 -1.09 -19.82 11.00
CA ALA A 132 -1.16 -19.19 9.70
C ALA A 132 0.10 -18.36 9.40
N VAL A 133 0.57 -17.56 10.36
CA VAL A 133 1.82 -16.79 10.23
C VAL A 133 3.02 -17.73 10.05
N SER A 134 3.11 -18.81 10.84
CA SER A 134 4.15 -19.82 10.66
C SER A 134 4.10 -20.51 9.31
N SER A 135 2.91 -20.81 8.77
CA SER A 135 2.74 -21.37 7.43
C SER A 135 3.21 -20.42 6.34
N VAL A 136 2.95 -19.11 6.46
CA VAL A 136 3.46 -18.09 5.53
C VAL A 136 4.98 -18.03 5.54
N VAL A 137 5.59 -18.05 6.74
CA VAL A 137 7.05 -18.08 6.88
C VAL A 137 7.65 -19.37 6.32
N ALA A 138 7.04 -20.52 6.60
CA ALA A 138 7.49 -21.80 6.07
C ALA A 138 7.44 -21.80 4.54
N ALA A 139 6.35 -21.31 3.94
CA ALA A 139 6.23 -21.18 2.49
C ALA A 139 7.32 -20.26 1.90
N PHE A 140 7.62 -19.13 2.55
CA PHE A 140 8.70 -18.24 2.15
C PHE A 140 10.07 -18.94 2.17
N ARG A 141 10.40 -19.63 3.27
CA ARG A 141 11.63 -20.40 3.43
C ARG A 141 11.74 -21.54 2.40
N THR A 142 10.64 -22.25 2.12
CA THR A 142 10.60 -23.26 1.06
C THR A 142 10.93 -22.64 -0.29
N GLY A 143 10.34 -21.49 -0.63
CA GLY A 143 10.62 -20.82 -1.90
C GLY A 143 12.06 -20.29 -2.01
N LEU A 144 12.70 -19.89 -0.91
CA LEU A 144 14.14 -19.59 -0.90
C LEU A 144 14.98 -20.81 -1.26
N LEU A 145 14.69 -21.97 -0.67
CA LEU A 145 15.37 -23.22 -0.98
C LEU A 145 15.14 -23.62 -2.44
N VAL A 146 13.90 -23.54 -2.92
CA VAL A 146 13.55 -23.85 -4.32
C VAL A 146 14.29 -22.93 -5.29
N THR A 147 14.42 -21.64 -4.96
CA THR A 147 15.17 -20.68 -5.77
C THR A 147 16.66 -21.03 -5.82
N ASP A 148 17.26 -21.35 -4.67
CA ASP A 148 18.67 -21.74 -4.58
C ASP A 148 18.95 -23.03 -5.35
N THR A 149 18.09 -24.04 -5.20
CA THR A 149 18.17 -25.30 -5.96
C THR A 149 18.04 -25.06 -7.46
N ALA A 150 17.06 -24.26 -7.90
CA ALA A 150 16.89 -23.92 -9.31
C ALA A 150 18.15 -23.26 -9.89
N ARG A 151 18.76 -22.31 -9.16
CA ARG A 151 20.01 -21.63 -9.57
C ARG A 151 21.21 -22.58 -9.66
N ARG A 152 21.27 -23.61 -8.81
CA ARG A 152 22.35 -24.61 -8.82
C ARG A 152 22.19 -25.61 -9.97
N VAL A 153 20.95 -25.96 -10.30
CA VAL A 153 20.63 -26.94 -11.35
C VAL A 153 20.67 -26.30 -12.74
N ASP A 154 20.11 -25.09 -12.91
CA ASP A 154 20.12 -24.37 -14.19
C ASP A 154 21.01 -23.12 -14.12
N ARG A 155 22.10 -23.13 -14.90
CA ARG A 155 23.07 -22.03 -14.97
C ARG A 155 22.58 -20.84 -15.82
N SER A 156 21.43 -20.95 -16.49
CA SER A 156 20.88 -19.87 -17.32
C SER A 156 20.51 -18.61 -16.52
N GLN A 157 20.26 -18.76 -15.21
CA GLN A 157 19.84 -17.71 -14.28
C GLN A 157 18.54 -16.95 -14.67
N ASP A 158 17.79 -17.43 -15.67
CA ASP A 158 16.52 -16.83 -16.07
C ASP A 158 15.38 -17.33 -15.16
N LEU A 159 15.10 -16.57 -14.11
CA LEU A 159 14.07 -16.86 -13.10
C LEU A 159 12.63 -16.70 -13.63
N ASN A 160 12.45 -16.15 -14.83
CA ASN A 160 11.14 -15.91 -15.42
C ASN A 160 10.69 -17.05 -16.34
N ARG A 161 11.49 -18.11 -16.51
CA ARG A 161 11.09 -19.27 -17.31
C ARG A 161 10.38 -20.32 -16.48
N SER A 162 9.35 -20.90 -17.08
CA SER A 162 8.61 -22.01 -16.48
C SER A 162 9.48 -23.26 -16.32
N TRP A 163 9.36 -23.87 -15.14
CA TRP A 163 9.93 -25.14 -14.72
C TRP A 163 8.93 -26.28 -14.77
N ALA A 164 7.76 -26.10 -15.41
CA ALA A 164 6.75 -27.15 -15.52
C ALA A 164 5.97 -27.12 -16.86
N LEU A 165 5.70 -28.32 -17.35
CA LEU A 165 5.03 -28.60 -18.61
C LEU A 165 3.85 -29.55 -18.35
N LEU A 166 2.64 -29.11 -18.67
CA LEU A 166 1.45 -29.94 -18.68
C LEU A 166 1.41 -30.76 -19.98
N VAL A 167 1.31 -32.09 -19.85
CA VAL A 167 1.24 -33.03 -20.97
C VAL A 167 -0.07 -33.82 -20.86
N PRO A 168 -1.14 -33.39 -21.56
CA PRO A 168 -2.43 -34.07 -21.52
C PRO A 168 -2.43 -35.40 -22.29
N GLY A 169 -3.37 -36.27 -21.92
CA GLY A 169 -3.67 -37.52 -22.60
C GLY A 169 -3.10 -38.77 -21.93
N GLN A 170 -3.78 -39.91 -22.13
CA GLN A 170 -3.42 -41.18 -21.47
C GLN A 170 -2.05 -41.74 -21.90
N LYS A 171 -1.53 -41.33 -23.06
CA LYS A 171 -0.21 -41.74 -23.55
C LYS A 171 0.95 -40.90 -22.99
N ALA A 172 0.67 -39.84 -22.24
CA ALA A 172 1.67 -38.86 -21.80
C ALA A 172 2.78 -39.48 -20.94
N ALA A 173 2.42 -40.30 -19.95
CA ALA A 173 3.41 -40.96 -19.08
C ALA A 173 4.31 -41.93 -19.84
N LYS A 174 3.75 -42.70 -20.79
CA LYS A 174 4.54 -43.61 -21.63
C LYS A 174 5.49 -42.84 -22.54
N ALA A 175 5.00 -41.77 -23.17
CA ALA A 175 5.81 -40.93 -24.04
C ALA A 175 6.96 -40.26 -23.26
N PHE A 176 6.69 -39.77 -22.05
CA PHE A 176 7.74 -39.26 -21.18
C PHE A 176 8.80 -40.32 -20.83
N GLN A 177 8.38 -41.56 -20.54
CA GLN A 177 9.32 -42.65 -20.26
C GLN A 177 10.22 -42.95 -21.47
N GLU A 178 9.65 -42.99 -22.68
CA GLU A 178 10.42 -43.18 -23.92
C GLU A 178 11.45 -42.06 -24.13
N PHE A 179 11.10 -40.80 -23.80
CA PHE A 179 12.06 -39.68 -23.81
C PHE A 179 13.16 -39.86 -22.77
N TRP A 180 12.80 -40.26 -21.54
CA TRP A 180 13.75 -40.51 -20.47
C TRP A 180 14.76 -41.59 -20.87
N ASP A 181 14.27 -42.74 -21.34
CA ASP A 181 15.10 -43.88 -21.74
C ASP A 181 16.05 -43.51 -22.92
N ALA A 182 15.58 -42.68 -23.85
CA ALA A 182 16.41 -42.17 -24.95
C ALA A 182 17.51 -41.19 -24.49
N ASN A 183 17.44 -40.69 -23.26
CA ASN A 183 18.34 -39.67 -22.69
C ASN A 183 18.96 -40.09 -21.34
N ASP A 184 18.96 -41.40 -21.02
CA ASP A 184 19.33 -41.98 -19.72
C ASP A 184 20.80 -41.75 -19.27
N GLY A 185 21.63 -41.13 -20.13
CA GLY A 185 23.02 -40.74 -19.83
C GLY A 185 23.21 -39.32 -19.29
N GLY A 186 22.13 -38.58 -19.01
CA GLY A 186 22.17 -37.20 -18.51
C GLY A 186 22.57 -37.08 -17.03
N VAL A 187 22.99 -35.89 -16.61
CA VAL A 187 23.16 -35.58 -15.17
C VAL A 187 21.79 -35.65 -14.50
N LEU A 188 21.60 -36.60 -13.57
CA LEU A 188 20.32 -36.88 -12.92
C LEU A 188 19.63 -35.64 -12.32
N THR A 189 20.40 -34.72 -11.73
CA THR A 189 19.87 -33.48 -11.14
C THR A 189 19.26 -32.53 -12.16
N SER A 190 19.58 -32.69 -13.45
CA SER A 190 19.08 -31.84 -14.53
C SER A 190 18.01 -32.51 -15.38
N MET A 191 17.63 -33.76 -15.09
CA MET A 191 16.66 -34.49 -15.90
C MET A 191 15.22 -34.06 -15.57
N PRO A 192 14.33 -33.89 -16.56
CA PRO A 192 12.91 -33.64 -16.31
C PRO A 192 12.25 -34.84 -15.62
N TYR A 193 11.30 -34.62 -14.72
CA TYR A 193 10.65 -35.66 -13.90
C TYR A 193 9.14 -35.40 -13.80
N ILE A 194 8.36 -36.46 -13.53
CA ILE A 194 6.91 -36.31 -13.33
C ILE A 194 6.65 -35.71 -11.94
N SER A 195 6.10 -34.51 -11.90
CA SER A 195 5.77 -33.78 -10.67
C SER A 195 4.30 -33.88 -10.28
N ALA A 196 3.40 -34.22 -11.21
CA ALA A 196 2.00 -34.50 -10.90
C ALA A 196 1.36 -35.52 -11.85
N TYR A 197 0.46 -36.33 -11.30
CA TYR A 197 -0.42 -37.24 -12.00
C TYR A 197 -1.86 -36.72 -11.93
N ALA A 198 -2.37 -36.25 -13.07
CA ALA A 198 -3.74 -35.77 -13.22
C ALA A 198 -4.62 -36.84 -13.88
N PRO A 199 -5.96 -36.73 -13.79
CA PRO A 199 -6.86 -37.76 -14.32
C PRO A 199 -6.75 -37.99 -15.83
N ASN A 200 -6.28 -36.99 -16.57
CA ASN A 200 -6.13 -37.05 -18.02
C ASN A 200 -4.76 -36.54 -18.50
N GLY A 201 -3.68 -36.86 -17.77
CA GLY A 201 -2.32 -36.48 -18.17
C GLY A 201 -1.35 -36.40 -17.01
N ILE A 202 -0.18 -35.82 -17.28
CA ILE A 202 0.86 -35.60 -16.28
C ILE A 202 1.37 -34.16 -16.35
N THR A 203 1.94 -33.70 -15.24
CA THR A 203 2.81 -32.53 -15.23
C THR A 203 4.26 -33.02 -15.13
N VAL A 204 5.11 -32.53 -16.02
CA VAL A 204 6.55 -32.79 -16.01
C VAL A 204 7.27 -31.52 -15.61
N SER A 205 8.15 -31.60 -14.62
CA SER A 205 8.96 -30.48 -14.14
C SER A 205 10.44 -30.71 -14.42
N GLY A 206 11.22 -29.65 -14.50
CA GLY A 206 12.65 -29.74 -14.75
C GLY A 206 13.25 -28.42 -15.27
N PRO A 207 14.56 -28.40 -15.53
CA PRO A 207 15.23 -27.19 -16.03
C PRO A 207 14.61 -26.72 -17.35
N PRO A 208 14.37 -25.41 -17.53
CA PRO A 208 13.67 -24.87 -18.70
C PRO A 208 14.22 -25.33 -20.05
N ARG A 209 15.55 -25.44 -20.17
CA ARG A 209 16.20 -25.94 -21.38
C ARG A 209 15.82 -27.39 -21.69
N ARG A 210 15.80 -28.26 -20.67
CA ARG A 210 15.46 -29.68 -20.83
C ARG A 210 13.97 -29.89 -21.05
N LEU A 211 13.12 -29.04 -20.48
CA LEU A 211 11.70 -29.03 -20.80
C LEU A 211 11.45 -28.58 -22.26
N SER A 212 12.25 -27.66 -22.79
CA SER A 212 12.20 -27.33 -24.22
C SER A 212 12.57 -28.53 -25.10
N ASP A 213 13.61 -29.30 -24.74
CA ASP A 213 13.98 -30.53 -25.47
C ASP A 213 12.82 -31.55 -25.45
N LEU A 214 12.22 -31.78 -24.28
CA LEU A 214 11.07 -32.67 -24.12
C LEU A 214 9.86 -32.19 -24.94
N ALA A 215 9.55 -30.89 -24.93
CA ALA A 215 8.41 -30.34 -25.66
C ALA A 215 8.57 -30.54 -27.18
N HIS A 216 9.78 -30.35 -27.73
CA HIS A 216 10.07 -30.64 -29.14
C HIS A 216 9.92 -32.14 -29.45
N TRP A 217 10.43 -33.00 -28.56
CA TRP A 217 10.30 -34.44 -28.72
C TRP A 217 8.83 -34.90 -28.69
N LEU A 218 8.03 -34.41 -27.74
CA LEU A 218 6.60 -34.72 -27.66
C LEU A 218 5.85 -34.26 -28.91
N THR A 219 6.18 -33.07 -29.41
CA THR A 219 5.61 -32.53 -30.66
C THR A 219 5.92 -33.44 -31.85
N SER A 220 7.13 -33.99 -31.94
CA SER A 220 7.50 -34.97 -32.98
C SER A 220 6.69 -36.27 -32.93
N LYS A 221 6.09 -36.58 -31.77
CA LYS A 221 5.21 -37.74 -31.53
C LYS A 221 3.72 -37.39 -31.64
N GLY A 222 3.37 -36.15 -32.02
CA GLY A 222 2.00 -35.67 -32.09
C GLY A 222 1.34 -35.45 -30.73
N ILE A 223 2.13 -35.30 -29.65
CA ILE A 223 1.62 -35.06 -28.30
C ILE A 223 1.81 -33.58 -27.98
N MET A 224 0.69 -32.91 -27.71
CA MET A 224 0.68 -31.50 -27.31
C MET A 224 1.18 -31.35 -25.88
N SER A 225 1.83 -30.22 -25.59
CA SER A 225 2.26 -29.85 -24.25
C SER A 225 2.13 -28.34 -24.03
N LYS A 226 1.93 -27.90 -22.79
CA LYS A 226 1.73 -26.49 -22.45
C LYS A 226 2.52 -26.13 -21.19
N ALA A 227 3.33 -25.07 -21.25
CA ALA A 227 4.01 -24.55 -20.06
C ALA A 227 2.98 -23.96 -19.07
N ILE A 228 3.21 -24.17 -17.78
CA ILE A 228 2.38 -23.65 -16.69
C ILE A 228 3.19 -22.72 -15.78
N PRO A 229 2.58 -21.77 -15.04
CA PRO A 229 3.30 -20.71 -14.33
C PRO A 229 3.91 -21.21 -13.00
N ILE A 230 4.83 -22.18 -13.10
CA ILE A 230 5.63 -22.71 -11.99
C ILE A 230 7.09 -22.40 -12.30
N TYR A 231 7.80 -21.76 -11.37
CA TYR A 231 9.12 -21.15 -11.64
C TYR A 231 10.23 -21.73 -10.74
N GLY A 232 10.05 -22.97 -10.31
CA GLY A 232 11.02 -23.66 -9.47
C GLY A 232 10.87 -25.18 -9.53
N ALA A 233 11.86 -25.88 -8.99
CA ALA A 233 11.83 -27.32 -8.89
C ALA A 233 11.02 -27.75 -7.66
N TYR A 234 9.82 -28.27 -7.87
CA TYR A 234 8.93 -28.82 -6.84
C TYR A 234 8.73 -30.31 -7.06
N HIS A 235 8.36 -31.06 -6.03
CA HIS A 235 8.08 -32.51 -6.15
C HIS A 235 9.26 -33.30 -6.75
N ALA A 236 10.48 -32.94 -6.37
CA ALA A 236 11.75 -33.44 -6.89
C ALA A 236 12.53 -34.23 -5.81
N PRO A 237 12.20 -35.50 -5.56
CA PRO A 237 12.85 -36.29 -4.50
C PRO A 237 14.34 -36.56 -4.73
N HIS A 238 14.84 -36.28 -5.94
CA HIS A 238 16.26 -36.36 -6.31
C HIS A 238 17.02 -35.05 -6.03
N LEU A 239 16.33 -33.95 -5.70
CA LEU A 239 16.92 -32.64 -5.39
C LEU A 239 16.80 -32.27 -3.91
N TYR A 240 15.87 -32.89 -3.19
CA TYR A 240 15.55 -32.57 -1.80
C TYR A 240 15.51 -33.82 -0.93
N SER A 241 15.49 -33.63 0.38
CA SER A 241 15.38 -34.67 1.40
C SER A 241 14.44 -34.27 2.54
N GLN A 242 14.04 -35.23 3.38
CA GLN A 242 13.27 -34.94 4.60
C GLN A 242 14.01 -33.97 5.55
N LYS A 243 15.36 -33.96 5.52
CA LYS A 243 16.16 -33.03 6.32
C LYS A 243 15.94 -31.58 5.93
N ASP A 244 15.66 -31.32 4.65
CA ASP A 244 15.35 -29.97 4.17
C ASP A 244 14.01 -29.47 4.71
N ALA A 245 13.00 -30.36 4.75
CA ALA A 245 11.71 -30.06 5.34
C ALA A 245 11.85 -29.72 6.84
N ARG A 246 12.56 -30.56 7.61
CA ARG A 246 12.84 -30.30 9.04
C ARG A 246 13.54 -28.97 9.27
N ARG A 247 14.59 -28.68 8.48
CA ARG A 247 15.34 -27.43 8.59
C ARG A 247 14.48 -26.19 8.33
N ILE A 248 13.48 -26.28 7.45
CA ILE A 248 12.55 -25.18 7.18
C ILE A 248 11.63 -24.92 8.38
N VAL A 249 11.17 -25.99 9.03
CA VAL A 249 10.31 -25.96 10.23
C VAL A 249 11.08 -25.49 11.48
N ASP A 250 12.37 -25.79 11.56
CA ASP A 250 13.21 -25.44 12.71
C ASP A 250 13.14 -23.95 13.09
N GLY A 251 12.95 -23.69 14.39
CA GLY A 251 12.90 -22.35 14.96
C GLY A 251 11.61 -21.57 14.67
N LEU A 252 10.59 -22.20 14.07
CA LEU A 252 9.22 -21.68 14.11
C LEU A 252 8.60 -21.97 15.48
N MET A 253 7.86 -21.01 16.05
CA MET A 253 7.17 -21.18 17.33
C MET A 253 5.91 -22.04 17.14
N LEU A 254 6.06 -23.37 17.17
CA LEU A 254 5.03 -24.34 16.80
C LEU A 254 4.46 -25.11 17.99
N ASN A 255 4.17 -24.43 19.11
CA ASN A 255 3.76 -25.12 20.35
C ASN A 255 2.24 -25.11 20.57
N LYS A 256 1.48 -25.71 19.65
CA LYS A 256 0.08 -26.08 19.93
C LYS A 256 -0.11 -27.58 19.71
N ALA A 257 -0.26 -28.31 20.80
CA ALA A 257 -0.84 -29.64 20.79
C ALA A 257 -2.37 -29.48 20.71
N VAL A 258 -3.00 -30.04 19.69
CA VAL A 258 -4.45 -29.96 19.48
C VAL A 258 -5.02 -31.35 19.71
N SER A 259 -6.11 -31.46 20.48
CA SER A 259 -6.79 -32.74 20.68
C SER A 259 -7.24 -33.31 19.32
N PRO A 260 -7.07 -34.63 19.06
CA PRO A 260 -7.56 -35.26 17.84
C PRO A 260 -9.05 -35.02 17.54
N SER A 261 -9.86 -34.79 18.57
CA SER A 261 -11.30 -34.50 18.46
C SER A 261 -11.62 -33.09 17.94
N GLU A 262 -10.66 -32.17 18.02
CA GLU A 262 -10.81 -30.76 17.61
C GLU A 262 -10.17 -30.48 16.24
N GLN A 263 -9.48 -31.47 15.66
CA GLN A 263 -8.79 -31.33 14.39
C GLN A 263 -9.71 -31.59 13.20
N ILE A 264 -9.69 -30.66 12.24
CA ILE A 264 -10.32 -30.88 10.95
C ILE A 264 -9.49 -31.91 10.17
N PRO A 265 -10.05 -33.05 9.73
CA PRO A 265 -9.26 -34.06 9.06
C PRO A 265 -8.68 -33.56 7.73
N LEU A 266 -7.36 -33.72 7.59
CA LEU A 266 -6.59 -33.43 6.39
C LEU A 266 -6.57 -34.64 5.46
N LEU A 267 -6.98 -34.44 4.20
CA LEU A 267 -6.93 -35.47 3.15
C LEU A 267 -5.57 -35.44 2.45
N SER A 268 -5.11 -36.60 1.97
CA SER A 268 -3.76 -36.74 1.41
C SER A 268 -3.72 -36.53 -0.09
N SER A 269 -2.86 -35.62 -0.57
CA SER A 269 -2.55 -35.47 -1.99
C SER A 269 -1.47 -36.42 -2.50
N THR A 270 -0.85 -37.19 -1.61
CA THR A 270 0.27 -38.10 -1.88
C THR A 270 -0.03 -39.56 -1.55
N GLY A 271 -1.13 -39.82 -0.84
CA GLY A 271 -1.53 -41.14 -0.33
C GLY A 271 -0.95 -41.49 1.04
N SER A 272 -0.02 -40.70 1.57
CA SER A 272 0.53 -40.86 2.93
C SER A 272 -0.35 -40.14 3.96
N LYS A 273 -0.65 -40.82 5.09
CA LYS A 273 -1.42 -40.26 6.21
C LYS A 273 -0.50 -40.12 7.43
N PRO A 274 -0.33 -38.91 8.00
CA PRO A 274 0.50 -38.71 9.18
C PRO A 274 -0.07 -39.47 10.38
N GLU A 275 0.77 -40.20 11.13
CA GLU A 275 0.40 -40.92 12.35
C GLU A 275 0.27 -39.99 13.56
N GLU A 276 1.13 -38.98 13.65
CA GLU A 276 1.15 -37.97 14.71
C GLU A 276 0.61 -36.63 14.18
N ARG A 277 -0.26 -35.95 14.94
CA ARG A 277 -0.98 -34.75 14.46
C ARG A 277 -0.71 -33.55 15.36
N SER A 278 0.51 -33.05 15.32
CA SER A 278 0.83 -31.71 15.83
C SER A 278 0.92 -30.73 14.66
N PHE A 279 0.77 -29.42 14.90
CA PHE A 279 0.95 -28.45 13.82
C PHE A 279 2.36 -28.52 13.20
N ALA A 280 3.39 -28.78 14.02
CA ALA A 280 4.75 -28.91 13.53
C ALA A 280 4.94 -30.10 12.56
N THR A 281 4.40 -31.26 12.91
CA THR A 281 4.48 -32.47 12.08
C THR A 281 3.69 -32.31 10.79
N LEU A 282 2.47 -31.76 10.85
CA LEU A 282 1.67 -31.48 9.66
C LEU A 282 2.32 -30.44 8.74
N LEU A 283 3.00 -29.44 9.30
CA LEU A 283 3.73 -28.44 8.52
C LEU A 283 5.00 -29.02 7.88
N GLU A 284 5.76 -29.86 8.60
CA GLU A 284 6.89 -30.62 8.04
C GLU A 284 6.42 -31.48 6.87
N ASP A 285 5.31 -32.20 7.04
CA ASP A 285 4.71 -33.02 6.00
C ASP A 285 4.24 -32.19 4.82
N ALA A 286 3.63 -31.02 5.04
CA ALA A 286 3.24 -30.11 3.96
C ALA A 286 4.44 -29.65 3.13
N ILE A 287 5.57 -29.32 3.78
CA ILE A 287 6.82 -28.96 3.09
C ILE A 287 7.38 -30.16 2.32
N ALA A 288 7.39 -31.35 2.94
CA ALA A 288 7.82 -32.58 2.29
C ALA A 288 6.94 -32.92 1.08
N GLN A 289 5.63 -32.71 1.15
CA GLN A 289 4.72 -32.89 0.01
C GLN A 289 5.06 -31.93 -1.13
N ALA A 290 5.35 -30.65 -0.84
CA ALA A 290 5.72 -29.68 -1.86
C ALA A 290 7.10 -29.95 -2.50
N LEU A 291 8.04 -30.52 -1.74
CA LEU A 291 9.42 -30.75 -2.20
C LEU A 291 9.67 -32.15 -2.77
N LEU A 292 9.11 -33.21 -2.19
CA LEU A 292 9.54 -34.60 -2.44
C LEU A 292 8.55 -35.44 -3.23
N HIS A 293 7.25 -35.20 -3.05
CA HIS A 293 6.24 -36.16 -3.50
C HIS A 293 5.44 -35.62 -4.69
N PRO A 294 5.30 -36.38 -5.78
CA PRO A 294 4.45 -35.97 -6.89
C PRO A 294 3.00 -35.90 -6.45
N LEU A 295 2.28 -34.88 -6.94
CA LEU A 295 0.86 -34.70 -6.64
C LEU A 295 0.03 -35.78 -7.34
N ARG A 296 -0.86 -36.46 -6.62
CA ARG A 296 -1.68 -37.57 -7.15
C ARG A 296 -3.17 -37.29 -6.97
N TRP A 297 -3.83 -36.90 -8.05
CA TRP A 297 -5.28 -36.64 -8.04
C TRP A 297 -6.12 -37.88 -7.68
N SER A 298 -5.67 -39.08 -8.06
CA SER A 298 -6.35 -40.33 -7.69
C SER A 298 -6.44 -40.50 -6.17
N SER A 299 -5.35 -40.25 -5.45
CA SER A 299 -5.33 -40.36 -3.98
C SER A 299 -6.28 -39.36 -3.32
N ILE A 300 -6.36 -38.13 -3.85
CA ILE A 300 -7.31 -37.12 -3.37
C ILE A 300 -8.75 -37.62 -3.57
N PHE A 301 -9.07 -38.19 -4.73
CA PHE A 301 -10.41 -38.69 -5.01
C PHE A 301 -10.79 -39.86 -4.11
N ASP A 302 -9.87 -40.81 -3.91
CA ASP A 302 -10.08 -41.97 -3.03
C ASP A 302 -10.35 -41.52 -1.59
N ASP A 303 -9.57 -40.56 -1.07
CA ASP A 303 -9.76 -40.01 0.27
C ASP A 303 -11.05 -39.18 0.41
N VAL A 304 -11.43 -38.40 -0.60
CA VAL A 304 -12.72 -37.66 -0.61
C VAL A 304 -13.90 -38.64 -0.61
N GLN A 305 -13.84 -39.68 -1.45
CA GLN A 305 -14.87 -40.70 -1.51
C GLN A 305 -14.99 -41.45 -0.17
N SER A 306 -13.86 -41.90 0.39
CA SER A 306 -13.83 -42.56 1.69
C SER A 306 -14.39 -41.68 2.82
N ALA A 307 -14.07 -40.38 2.81
CA ALA A 307 -14.60 -39.44 3.80
C ALA A 307 -16.13 -39.22 3.67
N LEU A 308 -16.65 -39.18 2.45
CA LEU A 308 -18.09 -39.07 2.20
C LEU A 308 -18.85 -40.32 2.67
N GLU A 309 -18.32 -41.50 2.36
CA GLU A 309 -18.89 -42.78 2.79
C GLU A 309 -18.88 -42.92 4.32
N THR A 310 -17.77 -42.54 4.97
CA THR A 310 -17.62 -42.62 6.43
C THR A 310 -18.54 -41.65 7.17
N THR A 311 -18.76 -40.45 6.63
CA THR A 311 -19.61 -39.44 7.30
C THR A 311 -21.10 -39.62 7.03
N GLY A 312 -21.49 -40.44 6.06
CA GLY A 312 -22.90 -40.61 5.67
C GLY A 312 -23.55 -39.29 5.20
N SER A 313 -22.75 -38.37 4.67
CA SER A 313 -23.19 -37.00 4.36
C SER A 313 -24.26 -36.98 3.27
N GLN A 314 -25.40 -36.32 3.54
CA GLN A 314 -26.48 -36.11 2.58
C GLN A 314 -26.22 -34.92 1.63
N GLN A 315 -25.24 -34.07 1.95
CA GLN A 315 -24.86 -32.89 1.16
C GLN A 315 -23.34 -32.77 1.08
N PHE A 316 -22.83 -32.33 -0.08
CA PHE A 316 -21.40 -32.12 -0.32
C PHE A 316 -21.14 -30.82 -1.08
N SER A 317 -20.19 -30.02 -0.60
CA SER A 317 -19.75 -28.79 -1.26
C SER A 317 -18.23 -28.66 -1.21
N VAL A 318 -17.63 -28.26 -2.33
CA VAL A 318 -16.21 -27.89 -2.41
C VAL A 318 -16.10 -26.37 -2.33
N GLN A 319 -15.30 -25.87 -1.40
CA GLN A 319 -14.93 -24.46 -1.31
C GLN A 319 -13.46 -24.32 -1.70
N SER A 320 -13.21 -23.93 -2.95
CA SER A 320 -11.87 -23.68 -3.44
C SER A 320 -11.34 -22.33 -2.96
N ILE A 321 -10.08 -22.31 -2.53
CA ILE A 321 -9.37 -21.10 -2.16
C ILE A 321 -8.02 -21.10 -2.91
N GLY A 322 -7.86 -20.12 -3.81
CA GLY A 322 -6.69 -20.05 -4.67
C GLY A 322 -6.56 -21.25 -5.61
N SER A 323 -7.68 -21.80 -6.09
CA SER A 323 -7.73 -22.93 -7.01
C SER A 323 -8.96 -22.84 -7.89
N ASN A 324 -8.85 -23.34 -9.13
CA ASN A 324 -9.99 -23.60 -10.02
C ASN A 324 -10.27 -25.11 -10.15
N ALA A 325 -9.68 -25.95 -9.28
CA ALA A 325 -9.66 -27.40 -9.47
C ALA A 325 -10.86 -28.17 -8.88
N GLU A 326 -11.86 -27.48 -8.31
CA GLU A 326 -13.13 -28.09 -7.84
C GLU A 326 -13.82 -28.97 -8.87
N HIS A 327 -13.79 -28.55 -10.14
CA HIS A 327 -14.43 -29.27 -11.23
C HIS A 327 -13.86 -30.68 -11.42
N LEU A 328 -12.58 -30.91 -11.07
CA LEU A 328 -11.95 -32.22 -11.15
C LEU A 328 -12.55 -33.19 -10.12
N ILE A 329 -12.80 -32.70 -8.89
CA ILE A 329 -13.44 -33.48 -7.82
C ILE A 329 -14.87 -33.83 -8.22
N TYR A 330 -15.66 -32.86 -8.67
CA TYR A 330 -17.03 -33.12 -9.10
C TYR A 330 -17.11 -34.06 -10.30
N THR A 331 -16.19 -33.93 -11.27
CA THR A 331 -16.12 -34.82 -12.44
C THR A 331 -15.78 -36.27 -12.04
N ALA A 332 -14.91 -36.45 -11.05
CA ALA A 332 -14.59 -37.78 -10.51
C ALA A 332 -15.81 -38.40 -9.81
N LEU A 333 -16.49 -37.63 -8.94
CA LEU A 333 -17.68 -38.09 -8.21
C LEU A 333 -18.87 -38.44 -9.12
N LYS A 334 -19.04 -37.74 -10.27
CA LYS A 334 -20.08 -38.10 -11.26
C LYS A 334 -19.94 -39.53 -11.81
N LYS A 335 -18.74 -40.13 -11.71
CA LYS A 335 -18.45 -41.49 -12.17
C LYS A 335 -18.63 -42.56 -11.08
N THR A 336 -19.01 -42.18 -9.86
CA THR A 336 -19.20 -43.11 -8.74
C THR A 336 -20.67 -43.22 -8.33
N SER A 337 -20.97 -44.08 -7.35
CA SER A 337 -22.30 -44.19 -6.73
C SER A 337 -22.73 -42.91 -6.01
N LEU A 338 -21.80 -41.99 -5.73
CA LEU A 338 -22.03 -40.73 -5.02
C LEU A 338 -22.48 -39.57 -5.92
N ARG A 339 -22.81 -39.83 -7.19
CA ARG A 339 -23.23 -38.80 -8.17
C ARG A 339 -24.39 -37.90 -7.70
N TYR A 340 -25.24 -38.39 -6.79
CA TYR A 340 -26.37 -37.65 -6.23
C TYR A 340 -25.95 -36.46 -5.35
N LEU A 341 -24.70 -36.44 -4.89
CA LEU A 341 -24.11 -35.34 -4.11
C LEU A 341 -23.53 -34.23 -4.99
N VAL A 342 -23.50 -34.41 -6.32
CA VAL A 342 -22.96 -33.42 -7.25
C VAL A 342 -24.07 -32.45 -7.66
N PRO A 343 -23.87 -31.12 -7.54
CA PRO A 343 -24.86 -30.15 -7.99
C PRO A 343 -25.23 -30.34 -9.47
N GLU A 344 -26.54 -30.30 -9.81
CA GLU A 344 -27.04 -30.47 -11.19
C GLU A 344 -26.54 -29.38 -12.14
N THR A 345 -26.31 -28.18 -11.61
CA THR A 345 -25.74 -27.04 -12.32
C THR A 345 -24.27 -26.87 -11.92
N THR A 346 -23.34 -27.44 -12.68
CA THR A 346 -21.98 -26.88 -12.77
C THR A 346 -22.03 -25.62 -13.63
N MET A 347 -22.77 -24.60 -13.19
CA MET A 347 -22.49 -23.24 -13.66
C MET A 347 -21.13 -22.89 -13.08
N ALA A 348 -20.21 -22.45 -13.95
CA ALA A 348 -19.07 -21.67 -13.52
C ALA A 348 -19.61 -20.67 -12.49
N SER A 349 -19.04 -20.70 -11.29
CA SER A 349 -19.32 -19.73 -10.25
C SER A 349 -19.27 -18.36 -10.89
N GLN A 350 -20.44 -17.75 -11.10
CA GLN A 350 -20.47 -16.33 -11.37
C GLN A 350 -19.76 -15.69 -10.17
N PRO A 351 -18.83 -14.75 -10.38
CA PRO A 351 -18.29 -14.00 -9.28
C PRO A 351 -19.50 -13.43 -8.55
N THR A 352 -19.75 -13.88 -7.33
CA THR A 352 -20.75 -13.30 -6.47
C THR A 352 -20.41 -11.83 -6.39
N SER A 353 -21.15 -11.00 -7.13
CA SER A 353 -21.18 -9.57 -6.94
C SER A 353 -21.69 -9.37 -5.53
N VAL A 354 -20.76 -9.15 -4.61
CA VAL A 354 -21.08 -8.68 -3.27
C VAL A 354 -21.91 -7.40 -3.47
N PRO A 355 -23.05 -7.23 -2.77
CA PRO A 355 -23.74 -5.95 -2.76
C PRO A 355 -22.72 -4.86 -2.46
N SER A 356 -22.79 -3.72 -3.15
CA SER A 356 -22.00 -2.54 -2.80
C SER A 356 -22.27 -2.19 -1.34
N VAL A 357 -21.36 -2.65 -0.46
CA VAL A 357 -21.34 -2.26 0.94
C VAL A 357 -21.04 -0.76 0.96
N PRO A 358 -21.79 0.04 1.73
CA PRO A 358 -21.44 1.43 1.94
C PRO A 358 -20.03 1.48 2.55
N ASP A 359 -19.15 2.16 1.85
CA ASP A 359 -17.87 2.66 2.31
C ASP A 359 -16.95 1.68 3.05
N ALA A 360 -16.26 0.81 2.30
CA ALA A 360 -15.13 0.03 2.80
C ALA A 360 -13.97 0.97 3.17
N GLY A 361 -14.04 1.51 4.38
CA GLY A 361 -13.05 2.41 4.96
C GLY A 361 -11.68 1.76 5.13
N THR A 362 -10.65 2.59 5.06
CA THR A 362 -9.34 2.29 5.65
C THR A 362 -9.49 2.06 7.16
N ASN A 363 -8.66 1.21 7.79
CA ASN A 363 -8.55 1.14 9.27
C ASN A 363 -8.18 2.51 9.89
N LYS A 364 -7.56 3.37 9.09
CA LYS A 364 -7.40 4.79 9.43
C LYS A 364 -8.76 5.47 9.22
N PRO A 365 -9.35 6.12 10.23
CA PRO A 365 -10.61 6.83 10.03
C PRO A 365 -10.43 7.87 8.92
N LYS A 366 -11.43 7.96 8.04
CA LYS A 366 -11.46 9.02 7.02
C LYS A 366 -11.53 10.37 7.71
N LEU A 367 -10.96 11.39 7.09
CA LEU A 367 -10.93 12.73 7.68
C LEU A 367 -11.77 13.69 6.84
N ALA A 368 -12.72 14.37 7.44
CA ALA A 368 -13.56 15.36 6.78
C ALA A 368 -12.91 16.74 6.87
N ILE A 369 -12.87 17.46 5.75
CA ILE A 369 -12.64 18.91 5.75
C ILE A 369 -14.00 19.56 5.96
N VAL A 370 -14.18 20.23 7.09
CA VAL A 370 -15.47 20.80 7.49
C VAL A 370 -15.61 22.28 7.17
N ALA A 371 -14.49 23.00 7.06
CA ALA A 371 -14.48 24.41 6.68
C ALA A 371 -13.17 24.81 6.01
N MET A 372 -13.21 25.93 5.29
CA MET A 372 -12.06 26.59 4.70
C MET A 372 -12.26 28.12 4.65
N SER A 373 -11.20 28.88 4.90
CA SER A 373 -11.14 30.32 4.62
C SER A 373 -9.76 30.68 4.09
N GLY A 374 -9.69 31.65 3.16
CA GLY A 374 -8.44 32.13 2.62
C GLY A 374 -8.46 33.55 2.11
N ARG A 375 -7.27 34.05 1.83
CA ARG A 375 -6.95 35.30 1.15
C ARG A 375 -5.94 35.00 0.05
N PHE A 376 -6.24 35.44 -1.16
CA PHE A 376 -5.45 35.15 -2.35
C PHE A 376 -5.25 36.42 -3.20
N PRO A 377 -4.27 36.47 -4.11
CA PRO A 377 -4.05 37.64 -4.95
C PRO A 377 -5.28 37.94 -5.82
N GLY A 378 -5.82 39.16 -5.71
CA GLY A 378 -7.06 39.56 -6.40
C GLY A 378 -8.35 38.97 -5.80
N ALA A 379 -8.28 38.26 -4.67
CA ALA A 379 -9.44 37.60 -4.04
C ALA A 379 -9.40 37.72 -2.51
N LYS A 380 -10.39 38.45 -1.98
CA LYS A 380 -10.55 38.70 -0.54
C LYS A 380 -11.20 37.53 0.23
N ASP A 381 -11.72 36.52 -0.46
CA ASP A 381 -12.40 35.36 0.11
C ASP A 381 -12.37 34.20 -0.91
N ASN A 382 -12.90 33.03 -0.51
CA ASN A 382 -12.87 31.82 -1.33
C ASN A 382 -13.77 31.93 -2.57
N GLU A 383 -14.90 32.63 -2.45
CA GLU A 383 -15.84 32.86 -3.54
C GLU A 383 -15.19 33.71 -4.63
N ALA A 384 -14.54 34.81 -4.26
CA ALA A 384 -13.77 35.62 -5.19
C ALA A 384 -12.62 34.82 -5.82
N TYR A 385 -11.97 33.94 -5.05
CA TYR A 385 -10.90 33.08 -5.58
C TYR A 385 -11.43 32.08 -6.60
N TRP A 386 -12.55 31.42 -6.33
CA TRP A 386 -13.22 30.54 -7.28
C TRP A 386 -13.59 31.28 -8.57
N ASP A 387 -14.08 32.51 -8.44
CA ASP A 387 -14.40 33.38 -9.57
C ASP A 387 -13.19 33.66 -10.48
N LEU A 388 -11.99 33.84 -9.90
CA LEU A 388 -10.75 33.98 -10.66
C LEU A 388 -10.38 32.69 -11.40
N LEU A 389 -10.43 31.55 -10.69
CA LEU A 389 -10.10 30.24 -11.25
C LEU A 389 -11.05 29.86 -12.39
N TYR A 390 -12.36 30.02 -12.16
CA TYR A 390 -13.40 29.71 -13.13
C TYR A 390 -13.28 30.56 -14.41
N LYS A 391 -12.87 31.82 -14.27
CA LYS A 391 -12.64 32.74 -15.39
C LYS A 391 -11.25 32.57 -16.04
N GLY A 392 -10.37 31.75 -15.46
CA GLY A 392 -9.01 31.53 -15.95
C GLY A 392 -8.15 32.79 -15.93
N LEU A 393 -8.26 33.61 -14.88
CA LEU A 393 -7.59 34.91 -14.80
C LEU A 393 -6.17 34.81 -14.26
N ASP A 394 -5.26 35.52 -14.91
CA ASP A 394 -3.89 35.75 -14.44
C ASP A 394 -3.83 37.03 -13.59
N VAL A 395 -3.31 36.91 -12.37
CA VAL A 395 -3.27 37.97 -11.36
C VAL A 395 -1.85 38.45 -11.03
N HIS A 396 -0.84 37.99 -11.78
CA HIS A 396 0.52 38.50 -11.57
C HIS A 396 0.63 39.99 -11.95
N LYS A 397 1.43 40.73 -11.20
CA LYS A 397 1.70 42.15 -11.43
C LYS A 397 3.08 42.53 -10.91
N PRO A 398 3.68 43.63 -11.38
CA PRO A 398 4.89 44.18 -10.76
C PRO A 398 4.70 44.42 -9.26
N VAL A 399 5.80 44.34 -8.50
CA VAL A 399 5.80 44.60 -7.06
C VAL A 399 5.15 45.96 -6.74
N PRO A 400 4.13 46.00 -5.86
CA PRO A 400 3.55 47.25 -5.39
C PRO A 400 4.56 48.05 -4.56
N SER A 401 4.51 49.38 -4.66
CA SER A 401 5.37 50.29 -3.88
C SER A 401 5.18 50.16 -2.37
N LEU A 402 4.04 49.59 -1.93
CA LEU A 402 3.78 49.27 -0.53
C LEU A 402 4.76 48.21 0.03
N ARG A 403 5.33 47.34 -0.82
CA ARG A 403 6.31 46.33 -0.41
C ARG A 403 7.73 46.91 -0.47
N TRP A 404 8.17 47.31 -1.66
CA TRP A 404 9.44 47.99 -1.90
C TRP A 404 9.42 48.74 -3.24
N ASP A 405 10.37 49.65 -3.43
CA ASP A 405 10.50 50.39 -4.69
C ASP A 405 11.17 49.53 -5.76
N GLN A 406 10.44 49.27 -6.85
CA GLN A 406 10.92 48.54 -8.01
C GLN A 406 12.18 49.18 -8.63
N LYS A 407 12.29 50.51 -8.63
CA LYS A 407 13.41 51.22 -9.28
C LYS A 407 14.75 50.94 -8.63
N THR A 408 14.74 50.57 -7.34
CA THR A 408 15.95 50.35 -6.54
C THR A 408 16.27 48.87 -6.35
N HIS A 409 15.27 47.99 -6.46
CA HIS A 409 15.41 46.55 -6.17
C HIS A 409 15.24 45.64 -7.39
N VAL A 410 14.95 46.21 -8.57
CA VAL A 410 14.88 45.47 -9.83
C VAL A 410 15.91 45.98 -10.82
N ASP A 411 16.83 45.09 -11.21
CA ASP A 411 17.83 45.32 -12.25
C ASP A 411 17.70 44.22 -13.31
N PRO A 412 17.04 44.50 -14.46
CA PRO A 412 16.86 43.53 -15.53
C PRO A 412 18.16 42.93 -16.08
N THR A 413 19.32 43.59 -15.86
CA THR A 413 20.62 43.04 -16.29
C THR A 413 21.13 41.94 -15.38
N GLY A 414 20.62 41.84 -14.14
CA GLY A 414 21.07 40.91 -13.11
C GLY A 414 22.44 41.21 -12.51
N ALA A 415 23.05 42.36 -12.85
CA ALA A 415 24.40 42.73 -12.39
C ALA A 415 24.40 43.32 -10.97
N GLY A 416 23.32 43.98 -10.58
CA GLY A 416 23.15 44.60 -9.27
C GLY A 416 23.27 43.61 -8.11
N LYS A 417 23.75 44.11 -6.97
CA LYS A 417 23.73 43.39 -5.69
C LYS A 417 22.37 43.61 -5.03
N ASN A 418 21.82 42.55 -4.43
CA ASN A 418 20.53 42.56 -3.75
C ASN A 418 19.36 43.07 -4.62
N THR A 419 19.49 42.93 -5.94
CA THR A 419 18.44 43.21 -6.93
C THR A 419 17.99 41.91 -7.57
N SER A 420 16.72 41.86 -7.97
CA SER A 420 16.16 40.82 -8.84
C SER A 420 16.11 41.31 -10.29
N ALA A 421 16.25 40.43 -11.26
CA ALA A 421 15.97 40.76 -12.66
C ALA A 421 14.48 40.80 -13.00
N THR A 422 13.62 40.22 -12.15
CA THR A 422 12.17 40.18 -12.34
C THR A 422 11.45 41.06 -11.32
N PRO A 423 10.43 41.85 -11.75
CA PRO A 423 9.59 42.62 -10.85
C PRO A 423 8.31 41.89 -10.42
N PHE A 424 8.03 40.71 -10.98
CA PHE A 424 6.70 40.11 -10.92
C PHE A 424 6.41 39.35 -9.63
N GLY A 425 5.16 39.41 -9.19
CA GLY A 425 4.61 38.57 -8.14
C GLY A 425 3.08 38.56 -8.20
N CYS A 426 2.46 37.68 -7.43
CA CYS A 426 1.01 37.69 -7.18
C CYS A 426 0.80 38.17 -5.74
N TRP A 427 0.20 39.34 -5.56
CA TRP A 427 0.20 40.05 -4.28
C TRP A 427 -1.20 40.14 -3.69
N LEU A 428 -1.30 40.01 -2.37
CA LEU A 428 -2.50 40.40 -1.62
C LEU A 428 -2.66 41.92 -1.73
N ASP A 429 -3.88 42.36 -2.04
CA ASP A 429 -4.19 43.77 -2.22
C ASP A 429 -4.05 44.55 -0.89
N ASP A 430 -4.61 44.00 0.19
CA ASP A 430 -4.69 44.68 1.49
C ASP A 430 -4.14 43.82 2.66
N PRO A 431 -2.85 43.43 2.67
CA PRO A 431 -2.30 42.57 3.73
C PRO A 431 -2.19 43.28 5.10
N SER A 432 -2.42 44.60 5.14
CA SER A 432 -2.34 45.40 6.37
C SER A 432 -3.66 45.42 7.14
N GLU A 433 -4.78 45.04 6.51
CA GLU A 433 -6.10 45.05 7.16
C GLU A 433 -6.18 44.04 8.29
N PHE A 434 -6.63 44.50 9.46
CA PHE A 434 -6.76 43.67 10.66
C PHE A 434 -7.64 44.34 11.72
N ASP A 435 -8.58 43.60 12.30
CA ASP A 435 -9.36 44.07 13.45
C ASP A 435 -8.62 43.79 14.77
N ALA A 436 -7.70 44.68 15.12
CA ALA A 436 -6.92 44.54 16.34
C ALA A 436 -7.79 44.51 17.61
N ARG A 437 -8.90 45.26 17.64
CA ARG A 437 -9.76 45.34 18.83
C ARG A 437 -10.49 44.03 19.05
N PHE A 438 -11.01 43.42 17.99
CA PHE A 438 -11.66 42.11 18.05
C PHE A 438 -10.74 41.05 18.67
N PHE A 439 -9.47 41.03 18.26
CA PHE A 439 -8.47 40.08 18.75
C PHE A 439 -7.75 40.49 20.04
N ASN A 440 -8.24 41.51 20.77
CA ASN A 440 -7.65 42.04 22.00
C ASN A 440 -6.19 42.50 21.86
N ILE A 441 -5.84 43.04 20.69
CA ILE A 441 -4.50 43.53 20.36
C ILE A 441 -4.51 45.07 20.39
N SER A 442 -3.53 45.66 21.06
CA SER A 442 -3.46 47.12 21.16
C SER A 442 -3.05 47.76 19.82
N PRO A 443 -3.43 49.02 19.54
CA PRO A 443 -2.96 49.75 18.36
C PRO A 443 -1.43 49.91 18.29
N ARG A 444 -0.72 49.76 19.42
CA ARG A 444 0.74 49.78 19.49
C ARG A 444 1.37 48.43 19.13
N GLU A 445 0.69 47.34 19.45
CA GLU A 445 1.15 45.98 19.15
C GLU A 445 0.88 45.62 17.69
N ALA A 446 -0.31 45.91 17.15
CA ALA A 446 -0.74 45.45 15.82
C ALA A 446 0.26 45.73 14.68
N PRO A 447 0.91 46.92 14.59
CA PRO A 447 1.91 47.18 13.54
C PRO A 447 3.18 46.34 13.65
N GLN A 448 3.50 45.80 14.84
CA GLN A 448 4.66 44.92 15.04
C GLN A 448 4.34 43.46 14.72
N ILE A 449 3.05 43.11 14.60
CA ILE A 449 2.63 41.76 14.23
C ILE A 449 2.72 41.59 12.70
N ASP A 450 3.46 40.57 12.30
CA ASP A 450 3.57 40.10 10.92
C ASP A 450 2.16 39.92 10.31
N PRO A 451 1.87 40.52 9.15
CA PRO A 451 0.64 40.29 8.39
C PRO A 451 0.23 38.81 8.31
N ALA A 452 1.19 37.89 8.19
CA ALA A 452 0.92 36.45 8.16
C ALA A 452 0.21 35.96 9.44
N GLN A 453 0.60 36.44 10.63
CA GLN A 453 -0.08 36.07 11.89
C GLN A 453 -1.49 36.67 11.96
N ARG A 454 -1.63 37.92 11.51
CA ARG A 454 -2.91 38.66 11.53
C ARG A 454 -3.93 38.01 10.62
N LEU A 455 -3.54 37.75 9.37
CA LEU A 455 -4.39 37.09 8.39
C LEU A 455 -4.69 35.64 8.79
N ALA A 456 -3.71 34.90 9.34
CA ALA A 456 -3.96 33.54 9.84
C ALA A 456 -4.99 33.50 10.96
N LEU A 457 -4.97 34.49 11.86
CA LEU A 457 -5.95 34.60 12.94
C LEU A 457 -7.36 34.93 12.41
N MET A 458 -7.45 35.78 11.39
CA MET A 458 -8.71 36.09 10.71
C MET A 458 -9.27 34.89 9.95
N THR A 459 -8.47 34.22 9.12
CA THR A 459 -8.93 33.06 8.35
C THR A 459 -9.25 31.87 9.25
N ALA A 460 -8.54 31.69 10.36
CA ALA A 460 -8.89 30.68 11.37
C ALA A 460 -10.23 31.00 12.04
N TYR A 461 -10.47 32.26 12.40
CA TYR A 461 -11.76 32.68 12.96
C TYR A 461 -12.91 32.42 11.99
N GLU A 462 -12.76 32.84 10.74
CA GLU A 462 -13.79 32.65 9.70
C GLU A 462 -14.06 31.16 9.43
N ALA A 463 -13.02 30.31 9.39
CA ALA A 463 -13.20 28.88 9.21
C ALA A 463 -13.88 28.22 10.43
N ILE A 464 -13.57 28.67 11.65
CA ILE A 464 -14.22 28.17 12.88
C ILE A 464 -15.70 28.53 12.88
N GLU A 465 -16.05 29.76 12.52
CA GLU A 465 -17.45 30.17 12.38
C GLU A 465 -18.15 29.40 11.26
N GLN A 466 -17.52 29.23 10.09
CA GLN A 466 -18.08 28.46 8.98
C GLN A 466 -18.36 27.00 9.37
N ALA A 467 -17.50 26.38 10.18
CA ALA A 467 -17.70 25.03 10.70
C ALA A 467 -18.76 24.96 11.82
N GLY A 468 -19.23 26.11 12.35
CA GLY A 468 -20.13 26.14 13.50
C GLY A 468 -19.47 25.68 14.81
N ILE A 469 -18.13 25.75 14.90
CA ILE A 469 -17.39 25.26 16.06
C ILE A 469 -17.46 26.28 17.19
N VAL A 470 -18.09 25.86 18.28
CA VAL A 470 -18.06 26.57 19.56
C VAL A 470 -17.18 25.76 20.53
N PRO A 471 -16.15 26.36 21.15
CA PRO A 471 -15.31 25.66 22.12
C PRO A 471 -16.14 25.03 23.25
N ASP A 472 -15.86 23.77 23.57
CA ASP A 472 -16.54 22.96 24.60
C ASP A 472 -18.03 22.66 24.36
N ALA A 473 -18.56 22.92 23.16
CA ALA A 473 -19.94 22.59 22.81
C ALA A 473 -20.16 21.08 22.54
N THR A 474 -19.14 20.38 22.05
CA THR A 474 -19.17 18.94 21.74
C THR A 474 -17.88 18.27 22.23
N PRO A 475 -17.85 16.93 22.33
CA PRO A 475 -16.64 16.20 22.72
C PRO A 475 -15.42 16.55 21.84
N SER A 476 -15.61 16.70 20.53
CA SER A 476 -14.50 16.97 19.60
C SER A 476 -14.07 18.45 19.54
N THR A 477 -14.89 19.38 20.08
CA THR A 477 -14.54 20.81 20.18
C THR A 477 -14.07 21.22 21.58
N ARG A 478 -13.83 20.26 22.47
CA ARG A 478 -13.21 20.53 23.77
C ARG A 478 -11.84 21.20 23.58
N PRO A 479 -11.49 22.22 24.38
CA PRO A 479 -10.26 22.99 24.13
C PRO A 479 -8.96 22.16 24.13
N ASP A 480 -8.89 21.07 24.89
CA ASP A 480 -7.76 20.13 24.94
C ASP A 480 -7.71 19.14 23.78
N ARG A 481 -8.76 19.11 22.95
CA ARG A 481 -8.90 18.22 21.79
C ARG A 481 -8.75 18.95 20.45
N VAL A 482 -8.41 20.25 20.47
CA VAL A 482 -8.19 21.06 19.25
C VAL A 482 -6.70 21.40 19.07
N GLY A 483 -6.12 20.97 17.95
CA GLY A 483 -4.73 21.27 17.57
C GLY A 483 -4.61 22.28 16.42
N VAL A 484 -3.49 23.00 16.32
CA VAL A 484 -3.23 24.03 15.30
C VAL A 484 -1.89 23.79 14.59
N PHE A 485 -1.91 23.75 13.25
CA PHE A 485 -0.77 23.36 12.41
C PHE A 485 -0.63 24.33 11.23
N TYR A 486 0.42 25.13 11.17
CA TYR A 486 0.62 26.11 10.10
C TYR A 486 1.94 25.93 9.36
N GLY A 487 1.86 25.86 8.04
CA GLY A 487 3.03 25.92 7.15
C GLY A 487 3.53 27.34 6.96
N VAL A 488 4.81 27.59 7.26
CA VAL A 488 5.44 28.92 7.14
C VAL A 488 6.95 28.81 6.92
N THR A 489 7.42 29.39 5.83
CA THR A 489 8.84 29.33 5.43
C THR A 489 9.62 30.62 5.69
N SER A 490 8.94 31.76 5.81
CA SER A 490 9.61 33.03 6.00
C SER A 490 8.98 33.86 7.13
N ASN A 491 9.72 34.88 7.56
CA ASN A 491 9.34 35.83 8.60
C ASN A 491 9.87 37.22 8.22
N ASP A 492 9.61 37.61 6.97
CA ASP A 492 10.05 38.84 6.31
C ASP A 492 9.77 40.08 7.17
N TRP A 493 8.61 40.12 7.85
CA TRP A 493 8.22 41.26 8.68
C TRP A 493 9.18 41.51 9.85
N LEU A 494 9.71 40.42 10.43
CA LEU A 494 10.72 40.50 11.48
C LEU A 494 12.03 41.08 10.92
N GLU A 495 12.40 40.73 9.70
CA GLU A 495 13.69 41.07 9.08
C GLU A 495 13.75 42.48 8.50
N THR A 496 12.68 42.92 7.83
CA THR A 496 12.72 44.17 7.03
C THR A 496 11.84 45.27 7.60
N ASN A 497 10.72 44.95 8.25
CA ASN A 497 9.74 45.96 8.67
C ASN A 497 9.92 46.33 10.14
N SER A 498 9.68 45.39 11.05
CA SER A 498 9.79 45.63 12.49
C SER A 498 11.25 45.81 12.97
N ALA A 499 12.24 45.24 12.25
CA ALA A 499 13.66 45.46 12.51
C ALA A 499 14.09 46.93 12.37
N GLN A 500 13.35 47.75 11.62
CA GLN A 500 13.66 49.18 11.48
C GLN A 500 13.50 49.94 12.80
N ASN A 501 12.67 49.44 13.71
CA ASN A 501 12.48 50.02 15.04
C ASN A 501 12.00 48.94 16.02
N ILE A 502 12.97 48.20 16.56
CA ILE A 502 12.72 47.11 17.52
C ILE A 502 12.06 47.66 18.78
N ASP A 503 10.91 47.08 19.15
CA ASP A 503 10.17 47.40 20.37
C ASP A 503 9.65 46.10 21.02
N THR A 504 8.88 46.23 22.10
CA THR A 504 8.41 45.18 23.01
C THR A 504 7.74 43.99 22.30
N TYR A 505 7.08 44.23 21.16
CA TYR A 505 6.33 43.21 20.43
C TYR A 505 7.10 42.63 19.23
N TYR A 506 8.39 42.97 19.06
CA TYR A 506 9.23 42.48 17.95
C TYR A 506 9.25 40.95 17.86
N ILE A 507 9.58 40.25 18.97
CA ILE A 507 9.65 38.78 18.96
C ILE A 507 8.26 38.14 18.86
N PRO A 508 7.25 38.50 19.70
CA PRO A 508 5.91 37.91 19.59
C PRO A 508 5.19 38.24 18.28
N GLY A 509 5.57 39.33 17.61
CA GLY A 509 4.97 39.78 16.37
C GLY A 509 5.59 39.17 15.12
N GLY A 510 6.89 38.80 15.14
CA GLY A 510 7.57 38.27 13.95
C GLY A 510 8.02 36.80 14.02
N ASN A 511 8.04 36.17 15.19
CA ASN A 511 8.43 34.76 15.29
C ASN A 511 7.30 33.82 14.80
N ARG A 512 7.65 32.89 13.91
CA ARG A 512 6.72 31.94 13.25
C ARG A 512 5.90 31.09 14.22
N ALA A 513 6.43 30.76 15.40
CA ALA A 513 5.72 29.98 16.41
C ALA A 513 4.43 30.67 16.91
N PHE A 514 4.35 32.00 16.80
CA PHE A 514 3.17 32.77 17.20
C PHE A 514 2.04 32.77 16.16
N ILE A 515 2.27 32.30 14.93
CA ILE A 515 1.19 32.11 13.92
C ILE A 515 0.13 31.14 14.46
N PRO A 516 0.44 29.85 14.73
CA PRO A 516 -0.51 28.94 15.35
C PRO A 516 -0.77 29.32 16.82
N GLY A 517 0.26 29.77 17.55
CA GLY A 517 0.15 30.06 18.98
C GLY A 517 -0.87 31.15 19.31
N ARG A 518 -1.04 32.18 18.48
CA ARG A 518 -2.08 33.21 18.68
C ARG A 518 -3.49 32.67 18.47
N ILE A 519 -3.67 31.73 17.56
CA ILE A 519 -4.96 31.04 17.35
C ILE A 519 -5.29 30.22 18.61
N ASN A 520 -4.36 29.39 19.08
CA ASN A 520 -4.52 28.67 20.35
C ASN A 520 -4.84 29.61 21.51
N TYR A 521 -4.08 30.70 21.66
CA TYR A 521 -4.23 31.64 22.76
C TYR A 521 -5.57 32.39 22.73
N PHE A 522 -6.05 32.80 21.55
CA PHE A 522 -7.29 33.54 21.39
C PHE A 522 -8.50 32.66 21.73
N PHE A 523 -8.58 31.46 21.13
CA PHE A 523 -9.70 30.53 21.32
C PHE A 523 -9.58 29.62 22.56
N LYS A 524 -8.46 29.72 23.30
CA LYS A 524 -8.14 28.90 24.48
C LYS A 524 -7.94 27.41 24.18
N PHE A 525 -7.59 27.06 22.94
CA PHE A 525 -7.23 25.69 22.59
C PHE A 525 -5.89 25.29 23.21
N SER A 526 -5.88 24.21 23.99
CA SER A 526 -4.71 23.70 24.70
C SER A 526 -4.10 22.45 24.07
N GLY A 527 -4.57 22.03 22.89
CA GLY A 527 -3.91 21.02 22.08
C GLY A 527 -2.60 21.51 21.44
N PRO A 528 -1.96 20.69 20.58
CA PRO A 528 -0.67 21.00 19.97
C PRO A 528 -0.72 22.27 19.11
N SER A 529 0.41 22.96 19.01
CA SER A 529 0.59 24.19 18.22
C SER A 529 1.92 24.12 17.47
N TYR A 530 1.88 23.90 16.16
CA TYR A 530 3.08 23.70 15.34
C TYR A 530 3.18 24.68 14.18
N ALA A 531 4.34 25.32 14.06
CA ALA A 531 4.78 26.01 12.85
C ALA A 531 5.75 25.08 12.11
N VAL A 532 5.46 24.82 10.84
CA VAL A 532 6.16 23.81 10.02
C VAL A 532 6.83 24.50 8.85
N ASP A 533 8.13 24.22 8.64
CA ASP A 533 8.88 24.71 7.50
C ASP A 533 9.49 23.56 6.71
N THR A 534 8.95 23.33 5.52
CA THR A 534 9.50 22.44 4.50
C THR A 534 9.59 23.17 3.15
N ALA A 535 9.85 24.48 3.19
CA ALA A 535 9.81 25.37 2.03
C ALA A 535 8.45 25.34 1.30
N CYS A 536 8.43 25.13 -0.02
CA CYS A 536 7.22 25.24 -0.85
C CYS A 536 6.10 24.24 -0.48
N SER A 537 6.40 23.18 0.28
CA SER A 537 5.42 22.17 0.71
C SER A 537 4.91 22.34 2.15
N SER A 538 5.28 23.44 2.82
CA SER A 538 5.04 23.63 4.27
C SER A 538 3.57 23.45 4.68
N SER A 539 2.62 23.96 3.89
CA SER A 539 1.19 23.84 4.19
C SER A 539 0.72 22.38 4.13
N LEU A 540 1.08 21.64 3.08
CA LEU A 540 0.75 20.21 2.97
C LEU A 540 1.48 19.36 4.02
N ALA A 541 2.70 19.73 4.40
CA ALA A 541 3.40 19.09 5.51
C ALA A 541 2.68 19.32 6.85
N GLY A 542 2.21 20.54 7.11
CA GLY A 542 1.37 20.87 8.26
C GLY A 542 0.05 20.11 8.27
N ILE A 543 -0.64 20.03 7.12
CA ILE A 543 -1.86 19.22 6.95
C ILE A 543 -1.57 17.73 7.21
N HIS A 544 -0.45 17.20 6.72
CA HIS A 544 -0.07 15.82 6.99
C HIS A 544 0.15 15.55 8.49
N LEU A 545 0.78 16.48 9.22
CA LEU A 545 0.90 16.38 10.68
C LEU A 545 -0.45 16.44 11.39
N ALA A 546 -1.35 17.32 10.94
CA ALA A 546 -2.72 17.41 11.44
C ALA A 546 -3.50 16.10 11.23
N CYS A 547 -3.42 15.52 10.02
CA CYS A 547 -4.02 14.22 9.72
C CYS A 547 -3.48 13.11 10.62
N ASN A 548 -2.16 13.08 10.85
CA ASN A 548 -1.55 12.09 11.74
C ASN A 548 -2.02 12.24 13.20
N ALA A 549 -2.14 13.48 13.71
CA ALA A 549 -2.64 13.73 15.06
C ALA A 549 -4.11 13.26 15.22
N LEU A 550 -4.95 13.46 14.19
CA LEU A 550 -6.33 12.97 14.15
C LEU A 550 -6.41 11.43 14.10
N TRP A 551 -5.57 10.80 13.26
CA TRP A 551 -5.50 9.34 13.15
C TRP A 551 -4.95 8.65 14.41
N GLN A 552 -4.05 9.31 15.14
CA GLN A 552 -3.50 8.81 16.40
C GLN A 552 -4.42 9.09 17.60
N GLY A 553 -5.41 9.98 17.45
CA GLY A 553 -6.32 10.37 18.54
C GLY A 553 -5.71 11.39 19.50
N ASP A 554 -4.61 12.05 19.13
CA ASP A 554 -4.02 13.13 19.91
C ASP A 554 -4.96 14.35 19.97
N VAL A 555 -5.70 14.58 18.87
CA VAL A 555 -6.73 15.62 18.73
C VAL A 555 -7.96 15.04 18.04
N ASP A 556 -9.08 15.73 18.18
CA ASP A 556 -10.36 15.40 17.53
C ASP A 556 -10.75 16.43 16.47
N THR A 557 -10.25 17.66 16.62
CA THR A 557 -10.35 18.73 15.62
C THR A 557 -8.95 19.29 15.35
N ALA A 558 -8.60 19.48 14.09
CA ALA A 558 -7.34 20.11 13.69
C ALA A 558 -7.59 21.32 12.81
N ILE A 559 -7.00 22.46 13.19
CA ILE A 559 -6.95 23.68 12.40
C ILE A 559 -5.61 23.65 11.65
N ALA A 560 -5.65 23.49 10.34
CA ALA A 560 -4.47 23.39 9.51
C ALA A 560 -4.44 24.49 8.46
N GLY A 561 -3.26 25.04 8.15
CA GLY A 561 -3.17 26.15 7.20
C GLY A 561 -1.77 26.43 6.70
N GLY A 562 -1.65 27.51 5.95
CA GLY A 562 -0.37 28.02 5.47
C GLY A 562 -0.40 29.52 5.27
N THR A 563 0.75 30.16 5.44
CA THR A 563 0.92 31.60 5.26
C THR A 563 2.12 31.91 4.40
N ASN A 564 1.97 32.83 3.45
CA ASN A 564 3.06 33.43 2.71
C ASN A 564 2.76 34.91 2.43
N VAL A 565 3.49 35.82 3.09
CA VAL A 565 3.41 37.26 2.86
C VAL A 565 4.82 37.78 2.60
N LEU A 566 5.00 38.55 1.53
CA LEU A 566 6.31 38.86 0.96
C LEU A 566 6.64 40.33 1.21
N THR A 567 7.51 40.63 2.17
CA THR A 567 7.89 42.02 2.48
C THR A 567 9.38 42.28 2.39
N ASN A 568 10.21 41.24 2.32
CA ASN A 568 11.66 41.38 2.19
C ASN A 568 12.10 41.20 0.70
N PRO A 569 12.64 42.25 0.04
CA PRO A 569 13.12 42.14 -1.34
C PRO A 569 14.31 41.17 -1.50
N ASP A 570 15.08 40.91 -0.45
CA ASP A 570 16.27 40.06 -0.52
C ASP A 570 15.92 38.60 -0.83
N TYR A 571 14.78 38.07 -0.33
CA TYR A 571 14.31 36.74 -0.73
C TYR A 571 13.98 36.69 -2.22
N HIS A 572 13.42 37.77 -2.76
CA HIS A 572 13.10 37.86 -4.19
C HIS A 572 14.39 37.89 -5.03
N ALA A 573 15.38 38.69 -4.64
CA ALA A 573 16.69 38.74 -5.27
C ALA A 573 17.46 37.40 -5.17
N GLY A 574 17.43 36.75 -4.00
CA GLY A 574 18.08 35.46 -3.78
C GLY A 574 17.50 34.35 -4.65
N LEU A 575 16.17 34.32 -4.80
CA LEU A 575 15.49 33.35 -5.66
C LEU A 575 15.77 33.58 -7.15
N ASP A 576 15.83 34.83 -7.62
CA ASP A 576 16.27 35.13 -9.00
C ASP A 576 17.73 34.73 -9.23
N ARG A 577 18.63 34.96 -8.26
CA ARG A 577 20.03 34.50 -8.33
C ARG A 577 20.16 32.98 -8.33
N GLY A 578 19.21 32.27 -7.72
CA GLY A 578 19.09 30.82 -7.78
C GLY A 578 18.42 30.30 -9.06
N HIS A 579 18.04 31.18 -9.99
CA HIS A 579 17.32 30.87 -11.22
C HIS A 579 15.97 30.16 -10.98
N PHE A 580 15.33 30.44 -9.84
CA PHE A 580 14.02 29.88 -9.51
C PHE A 580 12.87 30.67 -10.14
N LEU A 581 13.08 31.97 -10.38
CA LEU A 581 12.00 32.88 -10.76
C LEU A 581 11.88 33.05 -12.27
N SER A 582 10.64 33.08 -12.76
CA SER A 582 10.34 33.54 -14.11
C SER A 582 10.62 35.04 -14.23
N ARG A 583 11.26 35.42 -15.34
CA ARG A 583 11.48 36.84 -15.68
C ARG A 583 10.39 37.40 -16.59
N THR A 584 9.48 36.54 -17.04
CA THR A 584 8.50 36.86 -18.08
C THR A 584 7.08 37.00 -17.55
N GLY A 585 6.79 36.57 -16.32
CA GLY A 585 5.48 36.77 -15.70
C GLY A 585 5.14 35.67 -14.70
N ASN A 586 3.91 35.15 -14.78
CA ASN A 586 3.41 34.09 -13.93
C ASN A 586 4.00 32.70 -14.27
N CYS A 587 3.69 31.69 -13.45
CA CYS A 587 3.98 30.30 -13.71
C CYS A 587 3.30 29.82 -15.00
N LYS A 588 4.08 29.30 -15.96
CA LYS A 588 3.57 28.76 -17.24
C LYS A 588 3.57 27.23 -17.22
N THR A 589 2.73 26.66 -16.36
CA THR A 589 2.72 25.21 -16.12
C THR A 589 2.37 24.44 -17.40
N PHE A 590 3.23 23.47 -17.78
CA PHE A 590 3.15 22.68 -19.02
C PHE A 590 3.45 23.44 -20.32
N ASP A 591 3.89 24.70 -20.25
CA ASP A 591 4.30 25.47 -21.42
C ASP A 591 5.76 25.19 -21.81
N ASP A 592 6.05 25.10 -23.10
CA ASP A 592 7.41 24.87 -23.62
C ASP A 592 8.38 26.02 -23.27
N GLY A 593 7.84 27.23 -23.09
CA GLY A 593 8.56 28.44 -22.70
C GLY A 593 8.63 28.68 -21.19
N ALA A 594 8.36 27.68 -20.34
CA ALA A 594 8.48 27.80 -18.89
C ALA A 594 9.93 28.06 -18.42
N ASP A 595 10.14 29.20 -17.74
CA ASP A 595 11.44 29.76 -17.36
C ASP A 595 11.60 29.94 -15.83
N GLY A 596 10.73 29.34 -15.03
CA GLY A 596 10.71 29.46 -13.57
C GLY A 596 9.31 29.74 -13.02
N TYR A 597 9.21 29.96 -11.72
CA TYR A 597 7.93 30.27 -11.06
C TYR A 597 7.80 31.75 -10.69
N CYS A 598 6.58 32.22 -10.49
CA CYS A 598 6.29 33.55 -9.97
C CYS A 598 5.92 33.46 -8.49
N ARG A 599 6.53 34.29 -7.62
CA ARG A 599 6.18 34.26 -6.20
C ARG A 599 4.75 34.75 -5.99
N GLY A 600 3.98 34.07 -5.14
CA GLY A 600 2.62 34.47 -4.79
C GLY A 600 2.43 34.57 -3.28
N GLU A 601 1.70 35.58 -2.84
CA GLU A 601 1.20 35.70 -1.47
C GLU A 601 -0.11 34.91 -1.31
N GLY A 602 -0.38 34.46 -0.09
CA GLY A 602 -1.62 33.76 0.23
C GLY A 602 -1.65 33.27 1.67
N VAL A 603 -2.83 33.29 2.26
CA VAL A 603 -3.08 32.73 3.59
C VAL A 603 -4.35 31.91 3.54
N ALA A 604 -4.31 30.68 4.00
CA ALA A 604 -5.49 29.82 4.03
C ALA A 604 -5.50 28.92 5.26
N THR A 605 -6.71 28.63 5.74
CA THR A 605 -7.00 27.76 6.87
C THR A 605 -8.10 26.78 6.49
N ILE A 606 -7.94 25.53 6.88
CA ILE A 606 -8.95 24.48 6.83
C ILE A 606 -9.15 23.88 8.22
N ILE A 607 -10.34 23.34 8.46
CA ILE A 607 -10.65 22.57 9.67
C ILE A 607 -10.90 21.12 9.28
N ILE A 608 -10.23 20.22 9.97
CA ILE A 608 -10.27 18.78 9.73
C ILE A 608 -10.74 18.06 10.98
N LYS A 609 -11.68 17.13 10.82
CA LYS A 609 -12.15 16.22 11.88
C LYS A 609 -12.14 14.78 11.36
N ARG A 610 -12.23 13.80 12.25
CA ARG A 610 -12.58 12.44 11.79
C ARG A 610 -13.99 12.48 11.22
N LEU A 611 -14.21 11.76 10.12
CA LEU A 611 -15.47 11.78 9.39
C LEU A 611 -16.65 11.38 10.30
N ASP A 612 -16.45 10.39 11.16
CA ASP A 612 -17.49 9.93 12.11
C ASP A 612 -17.87 11.01 13.12
N ASP A 613 -16.89 11.77 13.62
CA ASP A 613 -17.16 12.90 14.54
C ASP A 613 -17.91 14.03 13.81
N ALA A 614 -17.51 14.32 12.56
CA ALA A 614 -18.16 15.34 11.74
C ALA A 614 -19.63 14.97 11.43
N ILE A 615 -19.90 13.70 11.12
CA ILE A 615 -21.26 13.20 10.90
C ILE A 615 -22.06 13.24 12.22
N ALA A 616 -21.47 12.77 13.33
CA ALA A 616 -22.15 12.72 14.63
C ALA A 616 -22.55 14.12 15.14
N GLU A 617 -21.74 15.13 14.84
CA GLU A 617 -21.95 16.51 15.27
C GLU A 617 -22.68 17.37 14.22
N ASN A 618 -23.07 16.79 13.07
CA ASN A 618 -23.73 17.45 11.95
C ASN A 618 -22.94 18.63 11.38
N ASP A 619 -21.62 18.49 11.31
CA ASP A 619 -20.77 19.49 10.69
C ASP A 619 -21.01 19.55 9.17
N PRO A 620 -20.79 20.72 8.53
CA PRO A 620 -20.63 20.77 7.08
C PRO A 620 -19.44 19.89 6.65
N ILE A 621 -19.55 19.22 5.50
CA ILE A 621 -18.46 18.40 4.94
C ILE A 621 -18.19 18.87 3.50
N LEU A 622 -17.05 19.53 3.29
CA LEU A 622 -16.62 20.04 1.99
C LEU A 622 -15.91 18.98 1.15
N GLY A 623 -15.25 18.03 1.81
CA GLY A 623 -14.50 16.96 1.16
C GLY A 623 -13.90 15.99 2.18
N VAL A 624 -13.34 14.88 1.70
CA VAL A 624 -12.78 13.83 2.55
C VAL A 624 -11.34 13.52 2.14
N VAL A 625 -10.44 13.57 3.11
CA VAL A 625 -9.04 13.15 2.98
C VAL A 625 -8.95 11.65 3.27
N LEU A 626 -8.56 10.89 2.25
CA LEU A 626 -8.39 9.43 2.34
C LEU A 626 -6.95 9.01 2.71
N GLY A 627 -5.97 9.88 2.43
CA GLY A 627 -4.57 9.61 2.71
C GLY A 627 -3.70 10.86 2.55
N ALA A 628 -2.60 10.91 3.29
CA ALA A 628 -1.60 11.96 3.22
C ALA A 628 -0.22 11.34 3.49
N TYR A 629 0.80 11.79 2.76
CA TYR A 629 2.15 11.24 2.88
C TYR A 629 3.22 12.25 2.44
N THR A 630 4.41 12.14 3.00
CA THR A 630 5.58 12.94 2.67
C THR A 630 6.83 12.07 2.56
N ASN A 631 7.74 12.38 1.62
CA ASN A 631 9.09 11.81 1.57
C ASN A 631 10.12 12.88 1.15
N HIS A 632 11.35 12.46 0.85
CA HIS A 632 12.42 13.34 0.41
C HIS A 632 13.06 12.84 -0.90
N SER A 633 13.42 13.78 -1.79
CA SER A 633 14.13 13.49 -3.05
C SER A 633 15.63 13.26 -2.81
N ALA A 634 15.98 12.25 -1.99
CA ALA A 634 17.38 11.99 -1.58
C ALA A 634 18.30 11.55 -2.73
N GLU A 635 17.74 10.93 -3.77
CA GLU A 635 18.47 10.43 -4.95
C GLU A 635 18.57 11.49 -6.07
N SER A 636 18.31 12.76 -5.76
CA SER A 636 18.40 13.84 -6.75
C SER A 636 19.85 14.22 -7.06
N GLU A 637 20.11 14.67 -8.29
CA GLU A 637 21.43 15.16 -8.74
C GLU A 637 21.85 16.46 -8.03
N SER A 638 20.89 17.24 -7.55
CA SER A 638 21.12 18.49 -6.81
C SER A 638 20.09 18.63 -5.70
N ILE A 639 20.49 19.25 -4.59
CA ILE A 639 19.61 19.52 -3.43
C ILE A 639 18.33 20.28 -3.81
N THR A 640 18.37 21.07 -4.88
CA THR A 640 17.23 21.88 -5.35
C THR A 640 16.43 21.24 -6.48
N ARG A 641 16.92 20.15 -7.09
CA ARG A 641 16.21 19.45 -8.17
C ARG A 641 15.25 18.40 -7.59
N PRO A 642 14.01 18.28 -8.09
CA PRO A 642 13.10 17.21 -7.69
C PRO A 642 13.52 15.87 -8.30
N HIS A 643 13.11 14.75 -7.69
CA HIS A 643 13.40 13.41 -8.19
C HIS A 643 12.13 12.62 -8.53
N VAL A 644 11.98 12.21 -9.79
CA VAL A 644 10.78 11.52 -10.33
C VAL A 644 10.49 10.21 -9.57
N GLY A 645 11.53 9.44 -9.24
CA GLY A 645 11.37 8.19 -8.49
C GLY A 645 10.79 8.42 -7.09
N ALA A 646 11.15 9.52 -6.42
CA ALA A 646 10.63 9.85 -5.09
C ALA A 646 9.16 10.29 -5.17
N GLN A 647 8.79 11.07 -6.19
CA GLN A 647 7.40 11.48 -6.42
C GLN A 647 6.49 10.27 -6.74
N ARG A 648 6.96 9.34 -7.58
CA ARG A 648 6.23 8.10 -7.86
C ARG A 648 5.96 7.28 -6.60
N VAL A 649 6.93 7.22 -5.68
CA VAL A 649 6.76 6.56 -4.38
C VAL A 649 5.66 7.24 -3.55
N ILE A 650 5.56 8.58 -3.55
CA ILE A 650 4.47 9.28 -2.86
C ILE A 650 3.12 8.85 -3.44
N PHE A 651 2.95 8.92 -4.76
CA PHE A 651 1.67 8.61 -5.41
C PHE A 651 1.24 7.17 -5.16
N ASN A 652 2.15 6.22 -5.36
CA ASN A 652 1.87 4.81 -5.09
C ASN A 652 1.50 4.59 -3.63
N LYS A 653 2.23 5.19 -2.69
CA LYS A 653 1.98 5.00 -1.25
C LYS A 653 0.63 5.57 -0.82
N ILE A 654 0.27 6.76 -1.28
CA ILE A 654 -1.04 7.37 -0.96
C ILE A 654 -2.17 6.54 -1.55
N LEU A 655 -2.11 6.15 -2.82
CA LEU A 655 -3.15 5.35 -3.47
C LEU A 655 -3.31 3.99 -2.81
N ASN A 656 -2.19 3.33 -2.48
CA ASN A 656 -2.18 2.04 -1.81
C ASN A 656 -2.74 2.12 -0.37
N GLU A 657 -2.30 3.10 0.43
CA GLU A 657 -2.78 3.28 1.80
C GLU A 657 -4.27 3.67 1.86
N ALA A 658 -4.71 4.49 0.91
CA ALA A 658 -6.10 4.91 0.75
C ALA A 658 -6.97 3.84 0.07
N ALA A 659 -6.38 2.75 -0.43
CA ALA A 659 -7.04 1.71 -1.22
C ALA A 659 -7.82 2.26 -2.43
N VAL A 660 -7.27 3.28 -3.09
CA VAL A 660 -7.88 3.95 -4.25
C VAL A 660 -7.30 3.35 -5.54
N ASP A 661 -8.18 2.91 -6.44
CA ASP A 661 -7.80 2.52 -7.80
C ASP A 661 -7.27 3.77 -8.54
N PRO A 662 -6.04 3.77 -9.08
CA PRO A 662 -5.53 4.88 -9.88
C PRO A 662 -6.49 5.34 -11.00
N TYR A 663 -7.25 4.42 -11.60
CA TYR A 663 -8.21 4.77 -12.66
C TYR A 663 -9.48 5.47 -12.17
N SER A 664 -9.71 5.50 -10.85
CA SER A 664 -10.80 6.27 -10.24
C SER A 664 -10.45 7.74 -9.97
N VAL A 665 -9.18 8.12 -10.12
CA VAL A 665 -8.72 9.50 -9.94
C VAL A 665 -9.09 10.34 -11.17
N SER A 666 -10.01 11.28 -11.00
CA SER A 666 -10.51 12.12 -12.10
C SER A 666 -9.75 13.45 -12.26
N TYR A 667 -9.01 13.87 -11.23
CA TYR A 667 -8.30 15.15 -11.22
C TYR A 667 -7.01 15.08 -10.41
N VAL A 668 -5.96 15.77 -10.87
CA VAL A 668 -4.67 15.87 -10.18
C VAL A 668 -4.22 17.32 -10.16
N GLU A 669 -4.24 17.93 -8.97
CA GLU A 669 -3.61 19.24 -8.73
C GLU A 669 -2.10 19.05 -8.61
N MET A 670 -1.35 19.38 -9.67
CA MET A 670 0.11 19.20 -9.71
C MET A 670 0.86 20.39 -9.12
N HIS A 671 2.08 20.17 -8.62
CA HIS A 671 2.94 21.24 -8.09
C HIS A 671 3.25 22.35 -9.13
N GLY A 672 3.47 21.96 -10.39
CA GLY A 672 3.36 22.88 -11.53
C GLY A 672 4.42 23.98 -11.70
N THR A 673 5.53 23.98 -10.95
CA THR A 673 6.55 25.05 -10.96
C THR A 673 7.65 24.92 -12.04
N GLN A 674 7.33 24.38 -13.22
CA GLN A 674 8.31 23.90 -14.20
C GLN A 674 9.40 24.92 -14.58
N VAL A 675 10.61 24.39 -14.80
CA VAL A 675 11.75 25.08 -15.43
C VAL A 675 12.23 24.15 -16.54
N ASN A 676 12.37 24.62 -17.78
CA ASN A 676 12.86 23.78 -18.87
C ASN A 676 14.28 23.28 -18.55
N SER A 677 14.47 21.97 -18.42
CA SER A 677 15.73 21.33 -17.96
C SER A 677 16.93 21.61 -18.87
N LEU A 678 16.69 22.10 -20.09
CA LEU A 678 17.71 22.53 -21.05
C LEU A 678 18.38 23.87 -20.71
N SER A 679 17.84 24.65 -19.77
CA SER A 679 18.34 26.00 -19.43
C SER A 679 19.35 26.04 -18.29
N LEU A 680 19.76 24.87 -17.76
CA LEU A 680 20.77 24.74 -16.70
C LEU A 680 22.11 24.17 -17.20
N PHE A 681 22.38 24.22 -18.51
CA PHE A 681 23.67 23.88 -19.12
C PHE A 681 24.34 25.09 -19.76
#